data_AF-A0A3A4XC01-F1
#
_entry.id   AF-A0A3A4XC01-F1
#
_cell.length_a   1.000
_cell.length_b   1.000
_cell.length_c   1.000
_cell.angle_alpha   90.00
_cell.angle_beta   90.00
_cell.angle_gamma   90.00
#
_symmetry.space_group_name_H-M   'P 1'
#
loop_
_entity.id
_entity.type
_entity.pdbx_description
1 polymer ?
#
loop_
_entity_poly.entity_id
_entity_poly.type
_entity_poly.pdbx_seq_one_letter_code
_entity_poly.pdbx_strand_id
1 'polypeptide(L)'
;MKLLRVDMSDKTIELQDLPKEWEYLGGSALTAKIMQREVPPDCDPLGPSNHFILAGGPLAGTQAPQLGRVSVGAKSPLTLGIKEANSGGPAAQMLDRLGIRAIVVQGAPAEKELYSLFISKHTTALLPADAFRGLKNYALVEKLQQTYGNKIAVICTGIAGERLYRGASVSLTDMYGDPSRNAARGGLGAVMGAKGLKAIIIDDALAGPVGLHDADAFRQTVRAWVQVLRHDVGCSLFSRFGTPFAVNNSAGHGSLPANNYRSGRPEEFIAVNGDSIQKILFERGGKMHGCMPGCFVRCSISYPDKNGRRICSAYEYETIGLLGTNLRITDNDAIARLKFMCDDLGIDAIEAGSSLGLAAEAGKMRMGDWQSAAGLLEEVEKETPLGAAIGNGVMATAKLLGIERVPAYKGQAFPAHDPRSAKGTGVTYFSSPMGADHTAGLTYSQPSKKENQAHYSLRTQIQSATCDAFGYCLNAVPAKASIYAFLAGLMNARFGLRMTADEVMEVGKQTLRDQLAFNEGAEFDRLDDPGAAFVRREPIAPSGQVFDVEVAEVAGIWKKLDGFKEKEKAWEVRIPPLPDILFGAGVAKGMAARIRQHKIKKALLVTDPFMAGSGRAAEVAAILNAGGIATVLFNEVAPDPPIELIERTALVFKGHGCDGLIGLGGGSSMDTAKGVALRVSHPGDLREYESILGGGGKIKPVLPPVVCIPTTSGTGSEANSCCVITDKQRDLKIVLFSNHLIPKLAVIDPLYCRTMPPGLTVQSGIDALAHACEGYVSLATEYHPYFESKALYAVRLIGRSLPRAYADGNDIAARTDLCMAAMFGGVAIVKGLCVGHALGHVLGGTYHMPHGLALVYGLMLFVRANRDACKEQFADIARMLTRSDNLETGLAEFYKKLDIVVSLKKEGIPREELKRIAFLTSRDAVNMATDPASPSEKKILELLEQMYD
;
A
#
# COMPACT_ATOMS: atom_id res chain seq x y z
N MET A 1 -7.60 -33.84 13.20
CA MET A 1 -8.51 -32.70 12.91
C MET A 1 -9.81 -33.26 12.36
N LYS A 2 -10.93 -32.57 12.53
CA LYS A 2 -12.27 -33.06 12.14
C LYS A 2 -12.96 -32.18 11.08
N LEU A 3 -13.84 -32.79 10.29
CA LEU A 3 -14.84 -32.14 9.46
C LEU A 3 -16.19 -32.20 10.20
N LEU A 4 -16.81 -31.04 10.41
CA LEU A 4 -18.18 -30.98 10.91
C LEU A 4 -19.15 -30.99 9.72
N ARG A 5 -19.90 -32.06 9.55
CA ARG A 5 -20.93 -32.18 8.52
C ARG A 5 -22.30 -31.89 9.09
N VAL A 6 -23.09 -31.14 8.35
CA VAL A 6 -24.48 -30.82 8.67
C VAL A 6 -25.32 -31.07 7.42
N ASP A 7 -26.27 -32.01 7.50
CA ASP A 7 -27.26 -32.20 6.45
C ASP A 7 -28.57 -31.54 6.86
N MET A 8 -28.98 -30.53 6.11
CA MET A 8 -30.18 -29.75 6.42
C MET A 8 -31.47 -30.46 6.02
N SER A 9 -31.40 -31.55 5.26
CA SER A 9 -32.56 -32.32 4.81
C SER A 9 -33.17 -33.13 5.95
N ASP A 10 -32.32 -33.76 6.77
CA ASP A 10 -32.72 -34.54 7.95
C ASP A 10 -32.20 -33.97 9.28
N LYS A 11 -31.51 -32.82 9.22
CA LYS A 11 -30.98 -32.06 10.36
C LYS A 11 -29.91 -32.83 11.14
N THR A 12 -29.23 -33.77 10.50
CA THR A 12 -28.14 -34.54 11.11
C THR A 12 -26.86 -33.72 11.22
N ILE A 13 -26.09 -33.99 12.29
CA ILE A 13 -24.80 -33.37 12.56
C ILE A 13 -23.80 -34.49 12.85
N GLU A 14 -22.70 -34.52 12.11
CA GLU A 14 -21.67 -35.54 12.27
C GLU A 14 -20.27 -34.91 12.32
N LEU A 15 -19.43 -35.41 13.22
CA LEU A 15 -18.03 -35.01 13.32
C LEU A 15 -17.13 -36.15 12.79
N GLN A 16 -16.60 -35.98 11.58
CA GLN A 16 -15.80 -36.98 10.88
C GLN A 16 -14.31 -36.65 10.96
N ASP A 17 -13.43 -37.66 10.96
CA ASP A 17 -12.00 -37.42 10.73
C ASP A 17 -11.76 -36.93 9.31
N LEU A 18 -10.77 -36.04 9.14
CA LEU A 18 -10.31 -35.71 7.79
C LEU A 18 -9.74 -36.98 7.13
N PRO A 19 -10.02 -37.22 5.84
CA PRO A 19 -9.27 -38.18 5.05
C PRO A 19 -7.77 -37.93 5.21
N LYS A 20 -6.99 -39.02 5.22
CA LYS A 20 -5.54 -38.95 5.49
C LYS A 20 -4.81 -38.04 4.49
N GLU A 21 -5.26 -38.05 3.23
CA GLU A 21 -4.76 -37.19 2.16
C GLU A 21 -5.05 -35.68 2.37
N TRP A 22 -5.99 -35.33 3.25
CA TRP A 22 -6.40 -33.96 3.54
C TRP A 22 -5.97 -33.46 4.93
N GLU A 23 -5.29 -34.31 5.72
CA GLU A 23 -5.00 -34.05 7.13
C GLU A 23 -4.36 -32.68 7.40
N TYR A 24 -3.49 -32.22 6.49
CA TYR A 24 -2.78 -30.95 6.56
C TYR A 24 -3.34 -29.86 5.61
N LEU A 25 -4.40 -30.15 4.85
CA LEU A 25 -5.07 -29.17 4.00
C LEU A 25 -6.03 -28.30 4.82
N GLY A 26 -6.22 -27.06 4.39
CA GLY A 26 -7.18 -26.13 4.96
C GLY A 26 -7.59 -25.08 3.94
N GLY A 27 -8.30 -24.07 4.41
CA GLY A 27 -8.69 -22.91 3.60
C GLY A 27 -9.20 -23.27 2.21
N SER A 28 -8.77 -22.53 1.20
CA SER A 28 -9.23 -22.72 -0.18
C SER A 28 -8.88 -24.09 -0.75
N ALA A 29 -7.73 -24.68 -0.40
CA ALA A 29 -7.34 -26.02 -0.84
C ALA A 29 -8.35 -27.09 -0.39
N LEU A 30 -8.77 -27.04 0.87
CA LEU A 30 -9.76 -27.99 1.39
C LEU A 30 -11.14 -27.74 0.78
N THR A 31 -11.56 -26.47 0.60
CA THR A 31 -12.83 -26.18 -0.08
C THR A 31 -12.84 -26.71 -1.52
N ALA A 32 -11.75 -26.53 -2.28
CA ALA A 32 -11.66 -27.00 -3.66
C ALA A 32 -11.71 -28.54 -3.76
N LYS A 33 -11.03 -29.25 -2.84
CA LYS A 33 -11.09 -30.72 -2.78
C LYS A 33 -12.49 -31.25 -2.47
N ILE A 34 -13.20 -30.62 -1.53
CA ILE A 34 -14.58 -31.01 -1.20
C ILE A 34 -15.49 -30.73 -2.38
N MET A 35 -15.40 -29.54 -3.00
CA MET A 35 -16.18 -29.20 -4.19
C MET A 35 -15.99 -30.21 -5.33
N GLN A 36 -14.74 -30.56 -5.65
CA GLN A 36 -14.44 -31.48 -6.75
C GLN A 36 -14.96 -32.90 -6.48
N ARG A 37 -14.86 -33.37 -5.22
CA ARG A 37 -15.19 -34.75 -4.87
C ARG A 37 -16.67 -34.97 -4.58
N GLU A 38 -17.36 -33.95 -4.06
CA GLU A 38 -18.67 -34.11 -3.43
C GLU A 38 -19.77 -33.28 -4.10
N VAL A 39 -19.44 -32.21 -4.83
CA VAL A 39 -20.45 -31.33 -5.43
C VAL A 39 -20.54 -31.58 -6.93
N PRO A 40 -21.72 -31.95 -7.48
CA PRO A 40 -21.90 -32.04 -8.93
C PRO A 40 -21.71 -30.65 -9.57
N PRO A 41 -20.82 -30.48 -10.56
CA PRO A 41 -20.50 -29.16 -11.11
C PRO A 41 -21.65 -28.52 -11.90
N ASP A 42 -22.60 -29.32 -12.37
CA ASP A 42 -23.82 -28.90 -13.07
C ASP A 42 -25.02 -28.66 -12.13
N CYS A 43 -24.87 -28.81 -10.81
CA CYS A 43 -25.98 -28.62 -9.87
C CYS A 43 -26.49 -27.17 -9.81
N ASP A 44 -27.75 -26.96 -9.42
CA ASP A 44 -28.24 -25.61 -9.11
C ASP A 44 -27.44 -25.02 -7.93
N PRO A 45 -26.80 -23.85 -8.08
CA PRO A 45 -26.07 -23.19 -7.00
C PRO A 45 -26.90 -22.92 -5.72
N LEU A 46 -28.22 -22.78 -5.83
CA LEU A 46 -29.10 -22.59 -4.68
C LEU A 46 -29.86 -23.87 -4.30
N GLY A 47 -29.59 -24.97 -4.98
CA GLY A 47 -30.22 -26.26 -4.74
C GLY A 47 -29.58 -27.06 -3.58
N PRO A 48 -30.21 -28.19 -3.19
CA PRO A 48 -29.75 -29.03 -2.09
C PRO A 48 -28.42 -29.76 -2.38
N SER A 49 -28.09 -29.99 -3.65
CA SER A 49 -26.84 -30.68 -4.06
C SER A 49 -25.59 -29.80 -3.99
N ASN A 50 -25.74 -28.47 -3.94
CA ASN A 50 -24.60 -27.58 -3.70
C ASN A 50 -24.25 -27.57 -2.21
N HIS A 51 -22.96 -27.47 -1.88
CA HIS A 51 -22.50 -27.38 -0.49
C HIS A 51 -22.18 -25.94 -0.11
N PHE A 52 -22.40 -25.59 1.16
CA PHE A 52 -21.83 -24.42 1.80
C PHE A 52 -20.68 -24.85 2.71
N ILE A 53 -19.45 -24.42 2.40
CA ILE A 53 -18.24 -24.91 3.06
C ILE A 53 -17.53 -23.75 3.74
N LEU A 54 -17.14 -23.93 5.00
CA LEU A 54 -16.25 -23.03 5.74
C LEU A 54 -15.00 -23.78 6.12
N ALA A 55 -13.82 -23.32 5.71
CA ALA A 55 -12.55 -23.95 6.03
C ALA A 55 -11.55 -22.96 6.62
N GLY A 56 -11.04 -23.25 7.81
CA GLY A 56 -9.92 -22.53 8.39
C GLY A 56 -8.59 -22.98 7.79
N GLY A 57 -7.59 -22.11 7.80
CA GLY A 57 -6.22 -22.50 7.44
C GLY A 57 -5.65 -23.56 8.41
N PRO A 58 -4.68 -24.38 7.96
CA PRO A 58 -4.06 -25.41 8.77
C PRO A 58 -3.22 -24.91 9.95
N LEU A 59 -3.08 -23.60 10.12
CA LEU A 59 -2.29 -22.97 11.18
C LEU A 59 -3.12 -21.97 12.00
N ALA A 60 -4.45 -21.92 11.84
CA ALA A 60 -5.26 -20.81 12.36
C ALA A 60 -5.31 -20.71 13.88
N GLY A 61 -5.42 -21.83 14.58
CA GLY A 61 -5.49 -21.86 16.05
C GLY A 61 -4.15 -21.56 16.75
N THR A 62 -3.06 -21.37 15.99
CA THR A 62 -1.71 -21.13 16.51
C THR A 62 -1.48 -19.66 16.90
N GLN A 63 -0.31 -19.38 17.48
CA GLN A 63 0.14 -18.01 17.79
C GLN A 63 0.90 -17.35 16.63
N ALA A 64 1.02 -18.01 15.48
CA ALA A 64 1.67 -17.42 14.33
C ALA A 64 0.82 -16.27 13.76
N PRO A 65 1.42 -15.14 13.42
CA PRO A 65 0.67 -13.95 13.08
C PRO A 65 0.05 -14.13 11.67
N GLN A 66 -1.05 -13.41 11.42
CA GLN A 66 -1.78 -13.38 10.14
C GLN A 66 -2.45 -14.67 9.66
N LEU A 67 -2.47 -15.73 10.47
CA LEU A 67 -3.03 -17.03 10.06
C LEU A 67 -4.49 -17.27 10.44
N GLY A 68 -5.25 -16.21 10.77
CA GLY A 68 -6.65 -16.33 11.20
C GLY A 68 -7.70 -16.29 10.07
N ARG A 69 -7.31 -16.41 8.79
CA ARG A 69 -8.27 -16.31 7.69
C ARG A 69 -9.15 -17.57 7.58
N VAL A 70 -10.38 -17.36 7.11
CA VAL A 70 -11.34 -18.43 6.78
C VAL A 70 -11.74 -18.31 5.31
N SER A 71 -11.78 -19.44 4.63
CA SER A 71 -12.29 -19.58 3.27
C SER A 71 -13.72 -20.07 3.31
N VAL A 72 -14.60 -19.38 2.60
CA VAL A 72 -15.99 -19.78 2.35
C VAL A 72 -16.08 -20.28 0.91
N GLY A 73 -16.57 -21.50 0.70
CA GLY A 73 -16.60 -22.12 -0.62
C GLY A 73 -17.96 -22.73 -0.98
N ALA A 74 -18.34 -22.62 -2.25
CA ALA A 74 -19.51 -23.27 -2.86
C ALA A 74 -19.47 -23.17 -4.40
N LYS A 75 -20.45 -23.77 -5.11
CA LYS A 75 -20.81 -23.32 -6.46
C LYS A 75 -21.52 -21.96 -6.34
N SER A 76 -21.04 -20.95 -7.04
CA SER A 76 -21.55 -19.59 -6.94
C SER A 76 -22.87 -19.42 -7.71
N PRO A 77 -23.90 -18.79 -7.12
CA PRO A 77 -25.10 -18.40 -7.85
C PRO A 77 -24.88 -17.17 -8.75
N LEU A 78 -23.77 -16.46 -8.59
CA LEU A 78 -23.42 -15.27 -9.36
C LEU A 78 -22.61 -15.62 -10.62
N THR A 79 -21.57 -16.45 -10.46
CA THR A 79 -20.66 -16.83 -11.57
C THR A 79 -20.98 -18.19 -12.18
N LEU A 80 -21.79 -19.01 -11.50
CA LEU A 80 -22.15 -20.38 -11.90
C LEU A 80 -20.97 -21.37 -11.99
N GLY A 81 -19.82 -21.01 -11.39
CA GLY A 81 -18.64 -21.86 -11.23
C GLY A 81 -18.27 -22.03 -9.77
N ILE A 82 -17.07 -22.56 -9.53
CA ILE A 82 -16.50 -22.61 -8.18
C ILE A 82 -16.23 -21.20 -7.67
N LYS A 83 -16.44 -20.98 -6.37
CA LYS A 83 -16.06 -19.74 -5.71
C LYS A 83 -15.48 -20.03 -4.34
N GLU A 84 -14.38 -19.34 -4.05
CA GLU A 84 -13.93 -19.07 -2.69
C GLU A 84 -14.12 -17.58 -2.41
N ALA A 85 -14.51 -17.25 -1.19
CA ALA A 85 -14.42 -15.91 -0.64
C ALA A 85 -13.78 -15.96 0.75
N ASN A 86 -12.79 -15.11 0.98
CA ASN A 86 -12.00 -15.10 2.18
C ASN A 86 -12.46 -14.05 3.19
N SER A 87 -12.37 -14.33 4.49
CA SER A 87 -12.60 -13.35 5.55
C SER A 87 -11.61 -13.44 6.70
N GLY A 88 -11.43 -12.33 7.41
CA GLY A 88 -10.74 -12.29 8.71
C GLY A 88 -11.70 -12.57 9.87
N GLY A 89 -11.27 -12.22 11.09
CA GLY A 89 -12.02 -12.49 12.32
C GLY A 89 -11.43 -13.66 13.11
N PRO A 90 -11.97 -13.97 14.30
CA PRO A 90 -11.45 -15.03 15.15
C PRO A 90 -11.97 -16.44 14.79
N ALA A 91 -12.96 -16.56 13.88
CA ALA A 91 -13.70 -17.79 13.62
C ALA A 91 -12.81 -19.01 13.29
N ALA A 92 -11.89 -18.88 12.32
CA ALA A 92 -10.99 -20.00 11.95
C ALA A 92 -10.11 -20.44 13.13
N GLN A 93 -9.67 -19.50 13.96
CA GLN A 93 -8.81 -19.80 15.10
C GLN A 93 -9.58 -20.53 16.21
N MET A 94 -10.84 -20.13 16.43
CA MET A 94 -11.73 -20.78 17.40
C MET A 94 -12.09 -22.20 16.94
N LEU A 95 -12.44 -22.39 15.66
CA LEU A 95 -12.71 -23.72 15.10
C LEU A 95 -11.50 -24.65 15.24
N ASP A 96 -10.30 -24.14 14.94
CA ASP A 96 -9.07 -24.93 15.05
C ASP A 96 -8.78 -25.35 16.51
N ARG A 97 -8.98 -24.44 17.49
CA ARG A 97 -8.90 -24.78 18.93
C ARG A 97 -9.95 -25.81 19.37
N LEU A 98 -11.11 -25.84 18.72
CA LEU A 98 -12.14 -26.86 18.90
C LEU A 98 -11.84 -28.17 18.15
N GLY A 99 -10.73 -28.25 17.41
CA GLY A 99 -10.32 -29.43 16.66
C GLY A 99 -11.02 -29.60 15.30
N ILE A 100 -11.74 -28.57 14.84
CA ILE A 100 -12.53 -28.56 13.60
C ILE A 100 -11.75 -27.79 12.53
N ARG A 101 -11.49 -28.44 11.38
CA ARG A 101 -10.82 -27.79 10.24
C ARG A 101 -11.82 -27.11 9.32
N ALA A 102 -12.96 -27.75 9.09
CA ALA A 102 -14.00 -27.21 8.23
C ALA A 102 -15.40 -27.63 8.67
N ILE A 103 -16.38 -26.83 8.26
CA ILE A 103 -17.81 -27.09 8.36
C ILE A 103 -18.32 -27.28 6.93
N VAL A 104 -19.05 -28.36 6.68
CA VAL A 104 -19.69 -28.65 5.39
C VAL A 104 -21.18 -28.77 5.62
N VAL A 105 -21.95 -27.89 4.98
CA VAL A 105 -23.41 -27.87 5.07
C VAL A 105 -23.99 -28.24 3.72
N GLN A 106 -24.78 -29.31 3.70
CA GLN A 106 -25.40 -29.88 2.50
C GLN A 106 -26.93 -29.97 2.68
N GLY A 107 -27.64 -30.36 1.63
CA GLY A 107 -29.09 -30.49 1.67
C GLY A 107 -29.79 -29.14 1.72
N ALA A 108 -31.07 -29.15 2.09
CA ALA A 108 -31.85 -27.94 2.37
C ALA A 108 -33.03 -28.31 3.28
N PRO A 109 -33.51 -27.41 4.15
CA PRO A 109 -34.69 -27.69 4.96
C PRO A 109 -35.93 -27.87 4.05
N ALA A 110 -36.83 -28.78 4.44
CA ALA A 110 -38.05 -29.06 3.68
C ALA A 110 -39.02 -27.86 3.61
N GLU A 111 -39.02 -27.05 4.65
CA GLU A 111 -39.75 -25.79 4.74
C GLU A 111 -38.77 -24.61 4.81
N LYS A 112 -39.26 -23.37 4.71
CA LYS A 112 -38.42 -22.16 4.82
C LYS A 112 -37.94 -21.86 6.25
N GLU A 113 -37.81 -22.87 7.10
CA GLU A 113 -37.32 -22.78 8.48
C GLU A 113 -35.90 -22.21 8.52
N LEU A 114 -35.60 -21.44 9.56
CA LEU A 114 -34.25 -20.90 9.80
C LEU A 114 -33.58 -21.59 10.98
N TYR A 115 -32.28 -21.80 10.88
CA TYR A 115 -31.45 -22.43 11.90
C TYR A 115 -30.19 -21.62 12.22
N SER A 116 -29.75 -21.72 13.47
CA SER A 116 -28.44 -21.29 13.93
C SER A 116 -27.63 -22.53 14.33
N LEU A 117 -26.44 -22.71 13.77
CA LEU A 117 -25.52 -23.78 14.17
C LEU A 117 -24.66 -23.29 15.34
N PHE A 118 -24.88 -23.83 16.53
CA PHE A 118 -24.06 -23.55 17.70
C PHE A 118 -22.95 -24.60 17.84
N ILE A 119 -21.72 -24.15 18.06
CA ILE A 119 -20.53 -24.99 18.18
C ILE A 119 -19.74 -24.57 19.42
N SER A 120 -19.54 -25.51 20.33
CA SER A 120 -18.63 -25.40 21.47
C SER A 120 -17.86 -26.70 21.67
N LYS A 121 -16.96 -26.74 22.67
CA LYS A 121 -16.17 -27.94 22.98
C LYS A 121 -17.02 -29.18 23.31
N HIS A 122 -18.19 -28.97 23.91
CA HIS A 122 -19.03 -30.06 24.42
C HIS A 122 -20.37 -30.18 23.71
N THR A 123 -20.75 -29.19 22.90
CA THR A 123 -22.06 -29.14 22.29
C THR A 123 -21.93 -28.69 20.85
N THR A 124 -22.59 -29.40 19.95
CA THR A 124 -22.84 -28.93 18.59
C THR A 124 -24.31 -29.19 18.28
N ALA A 125 -25.05 -28.16 17.91
CA ALA A 125 -26.50 -28.26 17.76
C ALA A 125 -27.03 -27.29 16.70
N LEU A 126 -28.04 -27.72 15.97
CA LEU A 126 -28.90 -26.87 15.15
C LEU A 126 -30.04 -26.34 16.03
N LEU A 127 -30.09 -25.02 16.20
CA LEU A 127 -31.08 -24.34 17.00
C LEU A 127 -32.08 -23.63 16.08
N PRO A 128 -33.40 -23.71 16.32
CA PRO A 128 -34.37 -22.93 15.57
C PRO A 128 -34.06 -21.42 15.65
N ALA A 129 -34.14 -20.73 14.52
CA ALA A 129 -33.73 -19.34 14.35
C ALA A 129 -34.81 -18.48 13.68
N ASP A 130 -36.06 -18.94 13.59
CA ASP A 130 -37.18 -18.17 13.04
C ASP A 130 -37.41 -16.84 13.77
N ALA A 131 -37.07 -16.75 15.06
CA ALA A 131 -37.11 -15.51 15.84
C ALA A 131 -36.13 -14.43 15.33
N PHE A 132 -35.18 -14.80 14.48
CA PHE A 132 -34.21 -13.91 13.85
C PHE A 132 -34.51 -13.59 12.37
N ARG A 133 -35.62 -14.11 11.83
CA ARG A 133 -36.04 -13.87 10.46
C ARG A 133 -36.13 -12.37 10.16
N GLY A 134 -35.60 -11.95 9.02
CA GLY A 134 -35.62 -10.56 8.58
C GLY A 134 -34.71 -9.62 9.38
N LEU A 135 -33.96 -10.12 10.37
CA LEU A 135 -32.96 -9.29 11.04
C LEU A 135 -31.75 -9.08 10.15
N LYS A 136 -31.33 -7.82 10.05
CA LYS A 136 -30.06 -7.44 9.45
C LYS A 136 -28.88 -7.82 10.37
N ASN A 137 -27.66 -7.82 9.81
CA ASN A 137 -26.49 -8.41 10.47
C ASN A 137 -26.16 -7.79 11.83
N TYR A 138 -26.22 -6.47 11.98
CA TYR A 138 -25.87 -5.83 13.25
C TYR A 138 -26.87 -6.18 14.36
N ALA A 139 -28.16 -6.10 14.07
CA ALA A 139 -29.22 -6.44 15.02
C ALA A 139 -29.23 -7.94 15.39
N LEU A 140 -28.90 -8.81 14.43
CA LEU A 140 -28.74 -10.25 14.66
C LEU A 140 -27.59 -10.51 15.64
N VAL A 141 -26.40 -9.98 15.36
CA VAL A 141 -25.22 -10.23 16.19
C VAL A 141 -25.37 -9.64 17.59
N GLU A 142 -25.99 -8.48 17.74
CA GLU A 142 -26.31 -7.90 19.04
C GLU A 142 -27.16 -8.86 19.90
N LYS A 143 -28.24 -9.42 19.33
CA LYS A 143 -29.10 -10.38 20.05
C LYS A 143 -28.35 -11.67 20.41
N LEU A 144 -27.52 -12.18 19.50
CA LEU A 144 -26.71 -13.37 19.77
C LEU A 144 -25.69 -13.11 20.88
N GLN A 145 -25.04 -11.95 20.90
CA GLN A 145 -24.10 -11.56 21.96
C GLN A 145 -24.79 -11.35 23.32
N GLN A 146 -26.02 -10.83 23.33
CA GLN A 146 -26.83 -10.77 24.56
C GLN A 146 -27.13 -12.17 25.12
N THR A 147 -27.25 -13.17 24.26
CA THR A 147 -27.59 -14.55 24.64
C THR A 147 -26.35 -15.37 25.07
N TYR A 148 -25.27 -15.29 24.29
CA TYR A 148 -24.09 -16.16 24.46
C TYR A 148 -22.83 -15.41 24.96
N GLY A 149 -22.93 -14.10 25.17
CA GLY A 149 -21.82 -13.23 25.57
C GLY A 149 -20.97 -12.74 24.39
N ASN A 150 -20.05 -11.81 24.69
CA ASN A 150 -19.28 -11.08 23.67
C ASN A 150 -17.99 -11.77 23.21
N LYS A 151 -17.72 -13.00 23.68
CA LYS A 151 -16.50 -13.76 23.38
C LYS A 151 -16.69 -14.85 22.32
N ILE A 152 -17.84 -14.85 21.65
CA ILE A 152 -18.14 -15.74 20.53
C ILE A 152 -17.62 -15.17 19.20
N ALA A 153 -17.40 -16.03 18.22
CA ALA A 153 -17.41 -15.62 16.82
C ALA A 153 -18.79 -15.92 16.22
N VAL A 154 -19.32 -14.99 15.43
CA VAL A 154 -20.53 -15.20 14.64
C VAL A 154 -20.20 -15.11 13.17
N ILE A 155 -20.65 -16.10 12.41
CA ILE A 155 -20.72 -16.10 10.95
C ILE A 155 -22.21 -16.07 10.60
N CYS A 156 -22.64 -15.14 9.77
CA CYS A 156 -24.07 -14.92 9.54
C CYS A 156 -24.35 -14.38 8.14
N THR A 157 -25.64 -14.36 7.80
CA THR A 157 -26.11 -13.63 6.63
C THR A 157 -27.24 -12.68 7.01
N GLY A 158 -27.27 -11.54 6.31
CA GLY A 158 -28.31 -10.53 6.47
C GLY A 158 -29.57 -10.91 5.70
N ILE A 159 -30.41 -9.92 5.43
CA ILE A 159 -31.65 -10.12 4.67
C ILE A 159 -31.38 -10.51 3.21
N ALA A 160 -30.23 -10.12 2.65
CA ALA A 160 -29.89 -10.47 1.28
C ALA A 160 -29.67 -11.99 1.11
N GLY A 161 -29.01 -12.64 2.08
CA GLY A 161 -28.84 -14.09 2.04
C GLY A 161 -30.14 -14.83 2.32
N GLU A 162 -30.96 -14.38 3.29
CA GLU A 162 -32.29 -14.96 3.52
C GLU A 162 -33.18 -14.93 2.27
N ARG A 163 -33.05 -13.87 1.45
CA ARG A 163 -33.79 -13.69 0.19
C ARG A 163 -33.13 -14.33 -1.01
N LEU A 164 -32.00 -15.02 -0.80
CA LEU A 164 -31.23 -15.71 -1.85
C LEU A 164 -30.75 -14.77 -2.97
N TYR A 165 -30.51 -13.50 -2.65
CA TYR A 165 -29.97 -12.54 -3.61
C TYR A 165 -28.55 -12.94 -4.03
N ARG A 166 -28.31 -13.03 -5.34
CA ARG A 166 -27.04 -13.52 -5.89
C ARG A 166 -25.81 -12.67 -5.54
N GLY A 167 -25.99 -11.44 -5.09
CA GLY A 167 -24.93 -10.56 -4.56
C GLY A 167 -24.71 -10.66 -3.04
N ALA A 168 -25.38 -11.60 -2.34
CA ALA A 168 -25.32 -11.69 -0.88
C ALA A 168 -23.95 -12.17 -0.36
N SER A 169 -23.49 -11.52 0.72
CA SER A 169 -22.26 -11.82 1.44
C SER A 169 -22.49 -12.75 2.63
N VAL A 170 -21.41 -13.40 3.06
CA VAL A 170 -21.32 -14.02 4.40
C VAL A 170 -20.54 -13.06 5.30
N SER A 171 -21.16 -12.62 6.39
CA SER A 171 -20.60 -11.66 7.33
C SER A 171 -20.08 -12.35 8.59
N LEU A 172 -18.95 -11.89 9.08
CA LEU A 172 -18.22 -12.46 10.20
C LEU A 172 -17.89 -11.34 11.19
N THR A 173 -17.97 -11.67 12.48
CA THR A 173 -17.52 -10.77 13.54
C THR A 173 -16.01 -10.63 13.55
N ASP A 174 -15.51 -9.42 13.77
CA ASP A 174 -14.11 -9.20 14.12
C ASP A 174 -13.82 -9.51 15.59
N MET A 175 -12.58 -9.24 16.04
CA MET A 175 -12.16 -9.51 17.42
C MET A 175 -12.89 -8.67 18.50
N TYR A 176 -13.68 -7.68 18.09
CA TYR A 176 -14.52 -6.86 18.97
C TYR A 176 -16.01 -7.17 18.82
N GLY A 177 -16.36 -8.20 18.06
CA GLY A 177 -17.74 -8.62 17.86
C GLY A 177 -18.50 -7.83 16.78
N ASP A 178 -17.81 -7.04 15.94
CA ASP A 178 -18.44 -6.24 14.88
C ASP A 178 -18.58 -7.06 13.58
N PRO A 179 -19.80 -7.25 13.02
CA PRO A 179 -20.05 -8.09 11.84
C PRO A 179 -19.68 -7.44 10.49
N SER A 180 -18.56 -6.71 10.44
CA SER A 180 -18.09 -5.98 9.25
C SER A 180 -17.04 -6.72 8.43
N ARG A 181 -16.66 -7.95 8.81
CA ARG A 181 -15.77 -8.78 7.98
C ARG A 181 -16.62 -9.58 7.04
N ASN A 182 -16.31 -9.58 5.76
CA ASN A 182 -17.15 -10.25 4.78
C ASN A 182 -16.32 -11.19 3.91
N ALA A 183 -16.77 -12.44 3.83
CA ALA A 183 -16.52 -13.28 2.66
C ALA A 183 -17.57 -12.88 1.62
N ALA A 184 -17.31 -11.76 0.94
CA ALA A 184 -18.34 -10.98 0.27
C ALA A 184 -18.77 -11.55 -1.08
N ARG A 185 -17.78 -11.94 -1.89
CA ARG A 185 -17.95 -12.03 -3.33
C ARG A 185 -18.54 -13.36 -3.78
N GLY A 186 -19.32 -13.32 -4.85
CA GLY A 186 -19.82 -14.52 -5.53
C GLY A 186 -21.08 -15.14 -4.92
N GLY A 187 -21.80 -14.41 -4.05
CA GLY A 187 -23.15 -14.81 -3.64
C GLY A 187 -23.21 -15.95 -2.63
N LEU A 188 -22.12 -16.19 -1.88
CA LEU A 188 -22.07 -17.29 -0.91
C LEU A 188 -23.03 -17.08 0.27
N GLY A 189 -23.45 -15.84 0.55
CA GLY A 189 -24.52 -15.55 1.51
C GLY A 189 -25.87 -16.12 1.09
N ALA A 190 -26.17 -16.15 -0.21
CA ALA A 190 -27.39 -16.78 -0.73
C ALA A 190 -27.31 -18.30 -0.64
N VAL A 191 -26.12 -18.89 -0.82
CA VAL A 191 -25.93 -20.33 -0.61
C VAL A 191 -26.15 -20.67 0.87
N MET A 192 -25.59 -19.88 1.80
CA MET A 192 -25.84 -20.04 3.23
C MET A 192 -27.34 -19.96 3.57
N GLY A 193 -28.04 -18.95 3.04
CA GLY A 193 -29.48 -18.79 3.20
C GLY A 193 -30.30 -19.92 2.59
N ALA A 194 -29.89 -20.47 1.44
CA ALA A 194 -30.54 -21.62 0.79
C ALA A 194 -30.44 -22.90 1.64
N LYS A 195 -29.41 -23.01 2.47
CA LYS A 195 -29.29 -24.06 3.49
C LYS A 195 -30.14 -23.81 4.73
N GLY A 196 -30.90 -22.73 4.79
CA GLY A 196 -31.68 -22.33 5.97
C GLY A 196 -30.82 -21.86 7.13
N LEU A 197 -29.53 -21.58 6.93
CA LEU A 197 -28.65 -21.13 8.01
C LEU A 197 -28.68 -19.61 8.14
N LYS A 198 -29.16 -19.12 9.29
CA LYS A 198 -29.15 -17.71 9.65
C LYS A 198 -27.82 -17.30 10.28
N ALA A 199 -27.26 -18.16 11.13
CA ALA A 199 -25.98 -17.93 11.80
C ALA A 199 -25.24 -19.22 12.15
N ILE A 200 -23.93 -19.11 12.33
CA ILE A 200 -23.06 -20.10 12.95
C ILE A 200 -22.37 -19.38 14.10
N ILE A 201 -22.52 -19.93 15.30
CA ILE A 201 -22.06 -19.35 16.57
C ILE A 201 -20.97 -20.27 17.10
N ILE A 202 -19.77 -19.73 17.29
CA ILE A 202 -18.61 -20.50 17.73
C ILE A 202 -18.18 -19.97 19.08
N ASP A 203 -18.12 -20.85 20.08
CA ASP A 203 -17.64 -20.59 21.44
C ASP A 203 -16.50 -21.56 21.78
N ASP A 204 -15.32 -21.02 22.02
CA ASP A 204 -14.13 -21.78 22.34
C ASP A 204 -13.65 -21.60 23.79
N ALA A 205 -14.48 -21.05 24.69
CA ALA A 205 -14.07 -20.68 26.05
C ALA A 205 -13.46 -21.84 26.86
N LEU A 206 -13.84 -23.08 26.54
CA LEU A 206 -13.33 -24.30 27.20
C LEU A 206 -12.24 -25.03 26.40
N ALA A 207 -11.86 -24.51 25.23
CA ALA A 207 -10.84 -25.08 24.36
C ALA A 207 -9.42 -24.80 24.91
N GLY A 208 -8.52 -25.76 24.71
CA GLY A 208 -7.10 -25.62 25.04
C GLY A 208 -6.31 -24.96 23.91
N PRO A 209 -5.01 -24.67 24.13
CA PRO A 209 -4.12 -24.33 23.03
C PRO A 209 -4.01 -25.49 22.04
N VAL A 210 -3.77 -25.19 20.78
CA VAL A 210 -3.53 -26.21 19.74
C VAL A 210 -2.19 -26.92 20.00
N GLY A 211 -2.14 -28.22 19.68
CA GLY A 211 -0.92 -29.01 19.79
C GLY A 211 0.14 -28.61 18.74
N LEU A 212 1.41 -28.61 19.15
CA LEU A 212 2.58 -28.40 18.29
C LEU A 212 3.53 -29.60 18.43
N HIS A 213 4.00 -30.15 17.32
CA HIS A 213 5.01 -31.21 17.31
C HIS A 213 6.37 -30.70 17.83
N ASP A 214 6.78 -29.49 17.44
CA ASP A 214 8.01 -28.82 17.88
C ASP A 214 7.73 -27.34 18.19
N ALA A 215 7.54 -27.05 19.49
CA ALA A 215 7.23 -25.69 19.94
C ALA A 215 8.42 -24.72 19.81
N ASP A 216 9.67 -25.21 19.83
CA ASP A 216 10.86 -24.36 19.76
C ASP A 216 11.12 -23.91 18.33
N ALA A 217 11.08 -24.84 17.38
CA ALA A 217 11.15 -24.53 15.95
C ALA A 217 10.02 -23.58 15.53
N PHE A 218 8.80 -23.80 16.05
CA PHE A 218 7.66 -22.92 15.80
C PHE A 218 7.95 -21.49 16.28
N ARG A 219 8.40 -21.33 17.53
CA ARG A 219 8.72 -20.01 18.12
C ARG A 219 9.87 -19.31 17.41
N GLN A 220 10.88 -20.03 16.94
CA GLN A 220 11.99 -19.46 16.16
C GLN A 220 11.50 -18.96 14.80
N THR A 221 10.72 -19.77 14.09
CA THR A 221 10.13 -19.42 12.79
C THR A 221 9.25 -18.18 12.90
N VAL A 222 8.36 -18.12 13.91
CA VAL A 222 7.52 -16.94 14.16
C VAL A 222 8.35 -15.70 14.48
N ARG A 223 9.37 -15.81 15.35
CA ARG A 223 10.23 -14.66 15.70
C ARG A 223 10.96 -14.11 14.48
N ALA A 224 11.53 -14.97 13.64
CA ALA A 224 12.18 -14.55 12.40
C ALA A 224 11.20 -13.85 11.46
N TRP A 225 9.99 -14.40 11.29
CA TRP A 225 8.97 -13.81 10.43
C TRP A 225 8.47 -12.45 10.92
N VAL A 226 8.28 -12.28 12.24
CA VAL A 226 7.91 -10.98 12.81
C VAL A 226 8.97 -9.91 12.52
N GLN A 227 10.26 -10.27 12.49
CA GLN A 227 11.31 -9.32 12.08
C GLN A 227 11.19 -8.97 10.59
N VAL A 228 10.88 -9.93 9.72
CA VAL A 228 10.61 -9.65 8.31
C VAL A 228 9.46 -8.66 8.15
N LEU A 229 8.33 -8.90 8.82
CA LEU A 229 7.14 -8.06 8.70
C LEU A 229 7.35 -6.65 9.28
N ARG A 230 8.18 -6.52 10.32
CA ARG A 230 8.50 -5.22 10.94
C ARG A 230 9.22 -4.29 9.98
N HIS A 231 10.10 -4.83 9.13
CA HIS A 231 10.91 -4.06 8.19
C HIS A 231 10.36 -4.07 6.76
N ASP A 232 9.21 -4.71 6.52
CA ASP A 232 8.57 -4.70 5.22
C ASP A 232 7.78 -3.39 5.00
N VAL A 233 8.14 -2.68 3.93
CA VAL A 233 7.55 -1.39 3.55
C VAL A 233 6.05 -1.50 3.32
N GLY A 234 5.59 -2.55 2.63
CA GLY A 234 4.16 -2.76 2.34
C GLY A 234 3.35 -2.96 3.61
N CYS A 235 3.82 -3.83 4.51
CA CYS A 235 3.20 -4.04 5.81
C CYS A 235 3.13 -2.75 6.63
N SER A 236 4.19 -1.94 6.62
CA SER A 236 4.24 -0.64 7.30
C SER A 236 3.20 0.35 6.75
N LEU A 237 3.07 0.46 5.42
CA LEU A 237 2.05 1.30 4.77
C LEU A 237 0.62 0.87 5.14
N PHE A 238 0.33 -0.43 5.08
CA PHE A 238 -0.97 -0.95 5.51
C PHE A 238 -1.27 -0.69 6.98
N SER A 239 -0.23 -0.73 7.84
CA SER A 239 -0.38 -0.46 9.27
C SER A 239 -0.66 1.01 9.58
N ARG A 240 -0.21 1.92 8.71
CA ARG A 240 -0.36 3.36 8.88
C ARG A 240 -1.60 3.95 8.23
N PHE A 241 -2.01 3.42 7.08
CA PHE A 241 -3.07 4.02 6.26
C PHE A 241 -4.24 3.08 5.98
N GLY A 242 -4.10 1.79 6.33
CA GLY A 242 -5.03 0.75 5.90
C GLY A 242 -4.90 0.47 4.41
N THR A 243 -5.86 -0.25 3.84
CA THR A 243 -5.96 -0.39 2.38
C THR A 243 -6.23 0.93 1.64
N PRO A 244 -6.85 1.98 2.23
CA PRO A 244 -7.03 3.27 1.54
C PRO A 244 -5.74 3.96 1.05
N PHE A 245 -4.56 3.52 1.48
CA PHE A 245 -3.29 3.93 0.86
C PHE A 245 -3.30 3.71 -0.67
N ALA A 246 -4.00 2.69 -1.15
CA ALA A 246 -4.09 2.33 -2.56
C ALA A 246 -4.85 3.35 -3.42
N VAL A 247 -5.59 4.29 -2.82
CA VAL A 247 -6.31 5.36 -3.54
C VAL A 247 -5.33 6.23 -4.35
N ASN A 248 -4.25 6.71 -3.73
CA ASN A 248 -3.24 7.53 -4.40
C ASN A 248 -2.54 6.74 -5.51
N ASN A 249 -2.16 5.50 -5.23
CA ASN A 249 -1.48 4.63 -6.20
C ASN A 249 -2.35 4.36 -7.43
N SER A 250 -3.60 3.94 -7.21
CA SER A 250 -4.53 3.58 -8.28
C SER A 250 -4.97 4.80 -9.10
N ALA A 251 -5.21 5.95 -8.45
CA ALA A 251 -5.47 7.20 -9.17
C ALA A 251 -4.25 7.66 -10.00
N GLY A 252 -3.03 7.48 -9.48
CA GLY A 252 -1.78 7.78 -10.16
C GLY A 252 -1.49 6.88 -11.37
N HIS A 253 -1.92 5.62 -11.32
CA HIS A 253 -1.86 4.69 -12.47
C HIS A 253 -3.02 4.87 -13.45
N GLY A 254 -4.08 5.60 -13.07
CA GLY A 254 -5.29 5.72 -13.86
C GLY A 254 -6.15 4.47 -13.81
N SER A 255 -6.15 3.72 -12.70
CA SER A 255 -6.94 2.51 -12.49
C SER A 255 -8.02 2.63 -11.41
N LEU A 256 -8.17 3.78 -10.74
CA LEU A 256 -9.21 4.00 -9.72
C LEU A 256 -10.53 4.37 -10.41
N PRO A 257 -11.59 3.53 -10.35
CA PRO A 257 -12.82 3.80 -11.07
C PRO A 257 -13.51 5.10 -10.61
N ALA A 258 -13.93 5.87 -11.59
CA ALA A 258 -14.81 7.03 -11.43
C ALA A 258 -15.91 7.03 -12.48
N ASN A 259 -17.10 7.48 -12.07
CA ASN A 259 -18.27 7.67 -12.94
C ASN A 259 -18.64 6.41 -13.73
N ASN A 260 -18.92 5.29 -13.04
CA ASN A 260 -19.19 3.98 -13.65
C ASN A 260 -18.08 3.52 -14.62
N TYR A 261 -16.84 3.51 -14.14
CA TYR A 261 -15.65 3.14 -14.93
C TYR A 261 -15.47 3.98 -16.21
N ARG A 262 -15.82 5.27 -16.19
CA ARG A 262 -15.58 6.20 -17.32
C ARG A 262 -14.28 6.99 -17.15
N SER A 263 -13.76 7.09 -15.93
CA SER A 263 -12.43 7.64 -15.62
C SER A 263 -11.67 6.69 -14.69
N GLY A 264 -10.35 6.66 -14.84
CA GLY A 264 -9.42 5.96 -13.95
C GLY A 264 -8.73 6.88 -12.93
N ARG A 265 -9.05 8.18 -12.94
CA ARG A 265 -8.57 9.18 -11.99
C ARG A 265 -9.72 10.14 -11.64
N PRO A 266 -10.36 9.98 -10.47
CA PRO A 266 -11.37 10.92 -9.98
C PRO A 266 -10.75 12.31 -9.74
N GLU A 267 -11.51 13.40 -9.81
CA GLU A 267 -10.98 14.77 -9.63
C GLU A 267 -10.61 15.08 -8.17
N GLU A 268 -11.38 14.56 -7.21
CA GLU A 268 -11.23 14.83 -5.76
C GLU A 268 -10.83 13.58 -4.95
N PHE A 269 -10.12 12.63 -5.56
CA PHE A 269 -9.72 11.39 -4.89
C PHE A 269 -8.87 11.62 -3.62
N ILE A 270 -8.20 12.77 -3.51
CA ILE A 270 -7.41 13.17 -2.34
C ILE A 270 -8.31 13.26 -1.09
N ALA A 271 -9.57 13.65 -1.23
CA ALA A 271 -10.50 13.76 -0.11
C ALA A 271 -10.76 12.40 0.57
N VAL A 272 -10.58 11.29 -0.16
CA VAL A 272 -10.86 9.92 0.30
C VAL A 272 -9.60 9.04 0.33
N ASN A 273 -8.41 9.63 0.26
CA ASN A 273 -7.17 8.88 0.34
C ASN A 273 -6.77 8.53 1.78
N GLY A 274 -5.73 7.69 1.93
CA GLY A 274 -5.23 7.28 3.24
C GLY A 274 -4.87 8.44 4.18
N ASP A 275 -4.25 9.51 3.67
CA ASP A 275 -3.84 10.68 4.47
C ASP A 275 -5.04 11.44 5.03
N SER A 276 -6.04 11.73 4.19
CA SER A 276 -7.29 12.38 4.60
C SER A 276 -8.01 11.56 5.68
N ILE A 277 -8.08 10.24 5.49
CA ILE A 277 -8.69 9.35 6.48
C ILE A 277 -7.91 9.36 7.79
N GLN A 278 -6.58 9.28 7.77
CA GLN A 278 -5.78 9.35 8.99
C GLN A 278 -5.99 10.66 9.75
N LYS A 279 -6.09 11.79 9.05
CA LYS A 279 -6.43 13.08 9.67
C LYS A 279 -7.80 13.03 10.36
N ILE A 280 -8.81 12.45 9.70
CA ILE A 280 -10.14 12.26 10.29
C ILE A 280 -10.08 11.36 11.53
N LEU A 281 -9.35 10.25 11.49
CA LEU A 281 -9.21 9.37 12.65
C LEU A 281 -8.55 10.09 13.83
N PHE A 282 -7.51 10.88 13.57
CA PHE A 282 -6.83 11.68 14.59
C PHE A 282 -7.77 12.73 15.22
N GLU A 283 -8.47 13.50 14.40
CA GLU A 283 -9.34 14.59 14.86
C GLU A 283 -10.59 14.08 15.59
N ARG A 284 -11.13 12.93 15.17
CA ARG A 284 -12.43 12.42 15.65
C ARG A 284 -12.33 11.19 16.57
N GLY A 285 -11.12 10.76 16.94
CA GLY A 285 -10.92 9.61 17.84
C GLY A 285 -11.16 8.24 17.20
N GLY A 286 -10.98 8.13 15.89
CA GLY A 286 -11.00 6.87 15.16
C GLY A 286 -9.76 6.01 15.46
N LYS A 287 -9.78 4.74 15.06
CA LYS A 287 -8.67 3.83 15.34
C LYS A 287 -8.43 2.80 14.25
N MET A 288 -7.18 2.34 14.16
CA MET A 288 -6.78 1.18 13.37
C MET A 288 -6.56 -0.04 14.25
N HIS A 289 -6.90 -1.23 13.77
CA HIS A 289 -6.79 -2.48 14.53
C HIS A 289 -6.62 -3.73 13.66
N GLY A 290 -6.30 -4.86 14.30
CA GLY A 290 -6.25 -6.17 13.65
C GLY A 290 -7.66 -6.71 13.39
N CYS A 291 -7.86 -7.36 12.24
CA CYS A 291 -9.11 -8.07 11.95
C CYS A 291 -9.28 -9.34 12.82
N MET A 292 -8.16 -9.95 13.23
CA MET A 292 -8.11 -11.17 14.02
C MET A 292 -7.00 -11.09 15.09
N PRO A 293 -7.10 -11.91 16.16
CA PRO A 293 -6.02 -12.09 17.12
C PRO A 293 -4.65 -12.35 16.47
N GLY A 294 -3.60 -11.69 16.98
CA GLY A 294 -2.22 -11.87 16.47
C GLY A 294 -1.92 -11.17 15.13
N CYS A 295 -2.83 -10.40 14.54
CA CYS A 295 -2.55 -9.64 13.33
C CYS A 295 -1.53 -8.51 13.62
N PHE A 296 -0.34 -8.60 13.01
CA PHE A 296 0.71 -7.58 13.14
C PHE A 296 0.43 -6.34 12.28
N VAL A 297 -0.15 -6.50 11.08
CA VAL A 297 -0.41 -5.40 10.13
C VAL A 297 -1.46 -4.41 10.64
N ARG A 298 -2.52 -4.86 11.31
CA ARG A 298 -3.54 -3.97 11.91
C ARG A 298 -4.14 -2.91 10.95
N CYS A 299 -4.38 -3.29 9.71
CA CYS A 299 -4.85 -2.36 8.66
C CYS A 299 -6.32 -1.96 8.74
N SER A 300 -7.13 -2.56 9.63
CA SER A 300 -8.57 -2.31 9.66
C SER A 300 -8.90 -0.96 10.31
N ILE A 301 -9.74 -0.18 9.67
CA ILE A 301 -10.15 1.15 10.14
C ILE A 301 -11.55 1.07 10.78
N SER A 302 -11.65 1.53 12.03
CA SER A 302 -12.90 1.86 12.71
C SER A 302 -13.18 3.34 12.51
N TYR A 303 -14.06 3.66 11.57
CA TYR A 303 -14.31 5.02 11.10
C TYR A 303 -15.34 5.77 11.98
N PRO A 304 -14.99 6.95 12.53
CA PRO A 304 -15.87 7.75 13.38
C PRO A 304 -16.64 8.84 12.62
N ASP A 305 -17.81 9.20 13.14
CA ASP A 305 -18.53 10.42 12.75
C ASP A 305 -17.91 11.68 13.38
N LYS A 306 -18.48 12.85 13.07
CA LYS A 306 -18.05 14.16 13.59
C LYS A 306 -18.10 14.28 15.13
N ASN A 307 -18.84 13.42 15.81
CA ASN A 307 -18.95 13.37 17.28
C ASN A 307 -18.11 12.24 17.90
N GLY A 308 -17.27 11.57 17.10
CA GLY A 308 -16.44 10.45 17.53
C GLY A 308 -17.18 9.12 17.68
N ARG A 309 -18.45 9.02 17.26
CA ARG A 309 -19.21 7.77 17.30
C ARG A 309 -18.87 6.93 16.07
N ARG A 310 -18.60 5.64 16.25
CA ARG A 310 -18.31 4.72 15.15
C ARG A 310 -19.48 4.67 14.15
N ILE A 311 -19.20 4.89 12.86
CA ILE A 311 -20.14 4.63 11.75
C ILE A 311 -20.00 3.18 11.28
N CYS A 312 -18.79 2.80 10.85
CA CYS A 312 -18.49 1.45 10.37
C CYS A 312 -17.10 0.99 10.81
N SER A 313 -16.84 -0.29 10.64
CA SER A 313 -15.51 -0.89 10.74
C SER A 313 -15.10 -1.47 9.39
N ALA A 314 -13.83 -1.88 9.26
CA ALA A 314 -13.25 -2.37 8.01
C ALA A 314 -13.35 -1.37 6.84
N TYR A 315 -13.25 -0.06 7.07
CA TYR A 315 -13.31 0.94 5.99
C TYR A 315 -12.14 0.78 5.01
N GLU A 316 -12.42 0.23 3.83
CA GLU A 316 -11.43 -0.35 2.91
C GLU A 316 -11.42 0.34 1.53
N TYR A 317 -10.30 0.19 0.82
CA TYR A 317 -10.09 0.72 -0.53
C TYR A 317 -11.21 0.36 -1.52
N GLU A 318 -11.63 -0.90 -1.56
CA GLU A 318 -12.69 -1.35 -2.49
C GLU A 318 -14.01 -0.64 -2.25
N THR A 319 -14.37 -0.43 -0.97
CA THR A 319 -15.55 0.35 -0.59
C THR A 319 -15.44 1.80 -1.06
N ILE A 320 -14.28 2.44 -0.84
CA ILE A 320 -14.03 3.82 -1.30
C ILE A 320 -14.11 3.89 -2.82
N GLY A 321 -13.56 2.91 -3.52
CA GLY A 321 -13.58 2.81 -4.97
C GLY A 321 -15.00 2.69 -5.52
N LEU A 322 -15.78 1.72 -5.02
CA LEU A 322 -17.05 1.33 -5.65
C LEU A 322 -18.28 2.06 -5.10
N LEU A 323 -18.32 2.35 -3.80
CA LEU A 323 -19.40 3.13 -3.17
C LEU A 323 -19.07 4.62 -3.07
N GLY A 324 -17.82 5.00 -3.38
CA GLY A 324 -17.34 6.37 -3.40
C GLY A 324 -17.06 6.86 -4.81
N THR A 325 -15.81 6.74 -5.25
CA THR A 325 -15.31 7.42 -6.45
C THR A 325 -16.02 6.97 -7.73
N ASN A 326 -16.37 5.69 -7.85
CA ASN A 326 -17.15 5.16 -8.97
C ASN A 326 -18.51 5.87 -9.11
N LEU A 327 -19.08 6.34 -8.00
CA LEU A 327 -20.34 7.07 -7.92
C LEU A 327 -20.16 8.60 -7.84
N ARG A 328 -18.93 9.10 -8.01
CA ARG A 328 -18.51 10.51 -7.80
C ARG A 328 -18.77 11.03 -6.37
N ILE A 329 -18.79 10.14 -5.38
CA ILE A 329 -18.92 10.50 -3.96
C ILE A 329 -17.52 10.54 -3.35
N THR A 330 -17.14 11.70 -2.81
CA THR A 330 -15.82 11.97 -2.19
C THR A 330 -15.94 12.40 -0.72
N ASP A 331 -17.13 12.21 -0.12
CA ASP A 331 -17.38 12.40 1.31
C ASP A 331 -17.19 11.06 2.06
N ASN A 332 -16.17 10.99 2.91
CA ASN A 332 -15.89 9.79 3.70
C ASN A 332 -17.03 9.41 4.67
N ASP A 333 -17.78 10.36 5.22
CA ASP A 333 -18.89 10.05 6.12
C ASP A 333 -20.03 9.38 5.34
N ALA A 334 -20.28 9.84 4.11
CA ALA A 334 -21.24 9.25 3.20
C ALA A 334 -20.84 7.82 2.79
N ILE A 335 -19.59 7.63 2.35
CA ILE A 335 -19.08 6.30 1.96
C ILE A 335 -19.13 5.34 3.15
N ALA A 336 -18.76 5.80 4.36
CA ALA A 336 -18.83 4.98 5.57
C ALA A 336 -20.27 4.54 5.90
N ARG A 337 -21.27 5.36 5.61
CA ARG A 337 -22.70 5.01 5.78
C ARG A 337 -23.17 4.01 4.74
N LEU A 338 -22.84 4.23 3.46
CA LEU A 338 -23.17 3.27 2.39
C LEU A 338 -22.52 1.91 2.65
N LYS A 339 -21.28 1.91 3.15
CA LYS A 339 -20.60 0.70 3.61
C LYS A 339 -21.38 -0.01 4.72
N PHE A 340 -21.73 0.73 5.78
CA PHE A 340 -22.50 0.19 6.89
C PHE A 340 -23.81 -0.44 6.41
N MET A 341 -24.51 0.21 5.48
CA MET A 341 -25.73 -0.34 4.89
C MET A 341 -25.47 -1.65 4.16
N CYS A 342 -24.39 -1.75 3.36
CA CYS A 342 -24.05 -3.01 2.69
C CYS A 342 -23.71 -4.13 3.69
N ASP A 343 -22.92 -3.83 4.72
CA ASP A 343 -22.61 -4.77 5.80
C ASP A 343 -23.86 -5.23 6.54
N ASP A 344 -24.80 -4.32 6.85
CA ASP A 344 -26.02 -4.62 7.59
C ASP A 344 -27.00 -5.46 6.75
N LEU A 345 -27.17 -5.11 5.47
CA LEU A 345 -27.98 -5.88 4.52
C LEU A 345 -27.39 -7.27 4.22
N GLY A 346 -26.06 -7.41 4.32
CA GLY A 346 -25.32 -8.61 3.95
C GLY A 346 -25.14 -8.73 2.43
N ILE A 347 -24.74 -7.65 1.76
CA ILE A 347 -24.49 -7.61 0.31
C ILE A 347 -23.04 -7.21 0.01
N ASP A 348 -22.48 -7.76 -1.06
CA ASP A 348 -21.14 -7.37 -1.55
C ASP A 348 -21.12 -5.89 -1.98
N ALA A 349 -20.30 -5.09 -1.30
CA ALA A 349 -20.13 -3.66 -1.59
C ALA A 349 -19.60 -3.40 -3.02
N ILE A 350 -18.83 -4.34 -3.60
CA ILE A 350 -18.31 -4.20 -4.97
C ILE A 350 -19.46 -4.36 -5.97
N GLU A 351 -20.25 -5.42 -5.83
CA GLU A 351 -21.45 -5.66 -6.64
C GLU A 351 -22.48 -4.53 -6.51
N ALA A 352 -22.75 -4.11 -5.27
CA ALA A 352 -23.68 -3.03 -5.00
C ALA A 352 -23.21 -1.71 -5.64
N GLY A 353 -21.95 -1.32 -5.45
CA GLY A 353 -21.41 -0.08 -6.03
C GLY A 353 -21.35 -0.09 -7.56
N SER A 354 -21.08 -1.26 -8.15
CA SER A 354 -21.14 -1.43 -9.61
C SER A 354 -22.57 -1.31 -10.14
N SER A 355 -23.54 -1.94 -9.47
CA SER A 355 -24.97 -1.87 -9.79
C SER A 355 -25.53 -0.45 -9.65
N LEU A 356 -25.14 0.27 -8.60
CA LEU A 356 -25.48 1.68 -8.40
C LEU A 356 -24.91 2.57 -9.51
N GLY A 357 -23.71 2.26 -10.01
CA GLY A 357 -23.11 2.92 -11.17
C GLY A 357 -23.98 2.80 -12.42
N LEU A 358 -24.50 1.60 -12.70
CA LEU A 358 -25.45 1.38 -13.80
C LEU A 358 -26.80 2.07 -13.56
N ALA A 359 -27.30 2.04 -12.33
CA ALA A 359 -28.54 2.73 -11.98
C ALA A 359 -28.43 4.25 -12.20
N ALA A 360 -27.26 4.84 -11.91
CA ALA A 360 -27.02 6.25 -12.19
C ALA A 360 -26.92 6.53 -13.70
N GLU A 361 -26.30 5.64 -14.49
CA GLU A 361 -26.27 5.73 -15.96
C GLU A 361 -27.68 5.67 -16.57
N ALA A 362 -28.58 4.88 -15.98
CA ALA A 362 -30.01 4.83 -16.35
C ALA A 362 -30.87 5.98 -15.77
N GLY A 363 -30.27 6.96 -15.10
CA GLY A 363 -30.98 8.10 -14.51
C GLY A 363 -31.84 7.77 -13.28
N LYS A 364 -31.61 6.61 -12.63
CA LYS A 364 -32.29 6.22 -11.38
C LYS A 364 -31.62 6.78 -10.13
N MET A 365 -30.37 7.23 -10.27
CA MET A 365 -29.56 7.84 -9.21
C MET A 365 -28.83 9.05 -9.79
N ARG A 366 -28.52 10.06 -8.97
CA ARG A 366 -27.67 11.18 -9.38
C ARG A 366 -26.23 10.90 -8.94
N MET A 367 -25.29 10.93 -9.88
CA MET A 367 -23.85 10.84 -9.56
C MET A 367 -23.46 11.96 -8.58
N GLY A 368 -22.71 11.61 -7.53
CA GLY A 368 -22.31 12.49 -6.43
C GLY A 368 -23.33 12.69 -5.32
N ASP A 369 -24.56 12.16 -5.46
CA ASP A 369 -25.62 12.25 -4.45
C ASP A 369 -25.72 10.94 -3.66
N TRP A 370 -25.07 10.90 -2.50
CA TRP A 370 -25.02 9.69 -1.67
C TRP A 370 -26.38 9.33 -1.07
N GLN A 371 -27.28 10.28 -0.85
CA GLN A 371 -28.62 10.00 -0.35
C GLN A 371 -29.43 9.23 -1.40
N SER A 372 -29.26 9.55 -2.69
CA SER A 372 -29.89 8.77 -3.76
C SER A 372 -29.35 7.33 -3.85
N ALA A 373 -28.04 7.13 -3.64
CA ALA A 373 -27.45 5.78 -3.50
C ALA A 373 -28.03 5.03 -2.30
N ALA A 374 -28.12 5.68 -1.13
CA ALA A 374 -28.69 5.09 0.07
C ALA A 374 -30.16 4.69 -0.15
N GLY A 375 -30.96 5.53 -0.81
CA GLY A 375 -32.34 5.22 -1.18
C GLY A 375 -32.47 3.95 -2.02
N LEU A 376 -31.57 3.73 -2.99
CA LEU A 376 -31.55 2.49 -3.77
C LEU A 376 -31.11 1.26 -2.95
N LEU A 377 -30.22 1.41 -1.97
CA LEU A 377 -29.90 0.33 -1.04
C LEU A 377 -31.08 0.00 -0.12
N GLU A 378 -31.88 0.98 0.29
CA GLU A 378 -33.15 0.72 1.00
C GLU A 378 -34.16 -0.02 0.12
N GLU A 379 -34.14 0.20 -1.21
CA GLU A 379 -35.00 -0.55 -2.12
C GLU A 379 -34.67 -2.05 -2.14
N VAL A 380 -33.40 -2.43 -1.91
CA VAL A 380 -33.01 -3.85 -1.73
C VAL A 380 -33.76 -4.46 -0.55
N GLU A 381 -33.90 -3.71 0.54
CA GLU A 381 -34.68 -4.09 1.71
C GLU A 381 -36.19 -4.14 1.41
N LYS A 382 -36.71 -3.20 0.63
CA LYS A 382 -38.14 -3.13 0.23
C LYS A 382 -38.54 -4.09 -0.88
N GLU A 383 -37.57 -4.78 -1.50
CA GLU A 383 -37.78 -5.74 -2.60
C GLU A 383 -38.50 -5.12 -3.82
N THR A 384 -38.23 -3.85 -4.12
CA THR A 384 -38.69 -3.25 -5.39
C THR A 384 -38.03 -4.00 -6.56
N PRO A 385 -38.58 -3.94 -7.79
CA PRO A 385 -37.93 -4.58 -8.93
C PRO A 385 -36.46 -4.15 -9.13
N LEU A 386 -36.16 -2.86 -8.93
CA LEU A 386 -34.80 -2.33 -9.01
C LEU A 386 -33.94 -2.76 -7.81
N GLY A 387 -34.48 -2.69 -6.59
CA GLY A 387 -33.78 -3.17 -5.39
C GLY A 387 -33.44 -4.65 -5.44
N ALA A 388 -34.36 -5.48 -5.92
CA ALA A 388 -34.12 -6.91 -6.14
C ALA A 388 -33.05 -7.14 -7.22
N ALA A 389 -33.04 -6.35 -8.30
CA ALA A 389 -32.00 -6.44 -9.31
C ALA A 389 -30.62 -6.04 -8.77
N ILE A 390 -30.52 -4.97 -7.98
CA ILE A 390 -29.29 -4.57 -7.27
C ILE A 390 -28.84 -5.67 -6.32
N GLY A 391 -29.76 -6.26 -5.55
CA GLY A 391 -29.48 -7.42 -4.69
C GLY A 391 -28.88 -8.60 -5.45
N ASN A 392 -29.37 -8.86 -6.66
CA ASN A 392 -28.88 -9.93 -7.54
C ASN A 392 -27.63 -9.58 -8.35
N GLY A 393 -27.04 -8.40 -8.11
CA GLY A 393 -25.76 -7.99 -8.68
C GLY A 393 -25.85 -7.25 -10.01
N VAL A 394 -24.67 -6.91 -10.53
CA VAL A 394 -24.50 -5.97 -11.64
C VAL A 394 -25.13 -6.45 -12.94
N MET A 395 -25.06 -7.75 -13.25
CA MET A 395 -25.66 -8.31 -14.48
C MET A 395 -27.19 -8.29 -14.43
N ALA A 396 -27.79 -8.59 -13.28
CA ALA A 396 -29.24 -8.51 -13.11
C ALA A 396 -29.73 -7.06 -13.23
N THR A 397 -28.99 -6.13 -12.65
CA THR A 397 -29.24 -4.69 -12.75
C THR A 397 -29.13 -4.20 -14.21
N ALA A 398 -28.07 -4.58 -14.90
CA ALA A 398 -27.86 -4.25 -16.32
C ALA A 398 -29.02 -4.76 -17.19
N LYS A 399 -29.41 -6.02 -16.99
CA LYS A 399 -30.52 -6.65 -17.73
C LYS A 399 -31.84 -5.92 -17.49
N LEU A 400 -32.15 -5.57 -16.24
CA LEU A 400 -33.37 -4.83 -15.92
C LEU A 400 -33.38 -3.43 -16.56
N LEU A 401 -32.23 -2.76 -16.59
CA LEU A 401 -32.10 -1.39 -17.10
C LEU A 401 -31.83 -1.33 -18.62
N GLY A 402 -31.61 -2.46 -19.29
CA GLY A 402 -31.29 -2.51 -20.72
C GLY A 402 -29.90 -1.94 -21.06
N ILE A 403 -28.91 -2.11 -20.17
CA ILE A 403 -27.53 -1.59 -20.36
C ILE A 403 -26.61 -2.71 -20.84
N GLU A 404 -25.90 -2.49 -21.94
CA GLU A 404 -24.93 -3.45 -22.51
C GLU A 404 -23.49 -3.25 -22.03
N ARG A 405 -23.12 -2.01 -21.66
CA ARG A 405 -21.78 -1.69 -21.16
C ARG A 405 -21.68 -2.04 -19.68
N VAL A 406 -21.32 -3.28 -19.37
CA VAL A 406 -21.34 -3.79 -18.00
C VAL A 406 -19.92 -4.01 -17.46
N PRO A 407 -19.49 -3.33 -16.39
CA PRO A 407 -18.16 -3.54 -15.79
C PRO A 407 -18.11 -4.83 -14.98
N ALA A 408 -18.19 -5.98 -15.66
CA ALA A 408 -18.22 -7.31 -15.09
C ALA A 408 -17.55 -8.33 -16.02
N TYR A 409 -17.12 -9.46 -15.44
CA TYR A 409 -16.70 -10.64 -16.19
C TYR A 409 -17.11 -11.93 -15.45
N LYS A 410 -17.63 -12.89 -16.22
CA LYS A 410 -18.28 -14.15 -15.80
C LYS A 410 -19.31 -13.91 -14.71
N GLY A 411 -20.19 -12.94 -14.92
CA GLY A 411 -21.30 -12.62 -14.02
C GLY A 411 -20.96 -11.73 -12.82
N GLN A 412 -19.68 -11.46 -12.57
CA GLN A 412 -19.20 -10.76 -11.39
C GLN A 412 -18.54 -9.42 -11.75
N ALA A 413 -18.88 -8.36 -11.01
CA ALA A 413 -18.40 -7.00 -11.19
C ALA A 413 -16.87 -6.91 -11.09
N PHE A 414 -16.27 -5.99 -11.84
CA PHE A 414 -14.89 -5.61 -11.61
C PHE A 414 -14.73 -4.99 -10.21
N PRO A 415 -13.63 -5.30 -9.50
CA PRO A 415 -13.17 -4.54 -8.33
C PRO A 415 -12.65 -3.15 -8.70
N ALA A 416 -12.20 -2.38 -7.69
CA ALA A 416 -11.72 -1.00 -7.79
C ALA A 416 -10.37 -0.86 -8.52
N HIS A 417 -10.06 -1.73 -9.47
CA HIS A 417 -8.87 -1.66 -10.30
C HIS A 417 -9.28 -1.85 -11.76
N ASP A 418 -9.34 -0.75 -12.50
CA ASP A 418 -9.73 -0.78 -13.91
C ASP A 418 -8.70 -1.57 -14.74
N PRO A 419 -9.12 -2.66 -15.42
CA PRO A 419 -8.20 -3.56 -16.11
C PRO A 419 -7.48 -2.89 -17.29
N ARG A 420 -7.98 -1.76 -17.81
CA ARG A 420 -7.34 -1.02 -18.91
C ARG A 420 -5.99 -0.43 -18.51
N SER A 421 -5.87 0.01 -17.27
CA SER A 421 -4.62 0.57 -16.72
C SER A 421 -3.89 -0.41 -15.81
N ALA A 422 -4.60 -1.29 -15.11
CA ALA A 422 -4.03 -2.34 -14.26
C ALA A 422 -4.01 -3.69 -15.01
N LYS A 423 -3.24 -3.77 -16.10
CA LYS A 423 -3.32 -4.88 -17.06
C LYS A 423 -3.06 -6.26 -16.45
N GLY A 424 -2.10 -6.39 -15.54
CA GLY A 424 -1.83 -7.67 -14.86
C GLY A 424 -3.01 -8.15 -14.01
N THR A 425 -3.66 -7.25 -13.27
CA THR A 425 -4.91 -7.53 -12.57
C THR A 425 -6.05 -7.83 -13.56
N GLY A 426 -6.08 -7.16 -14.70
CA GLY A 426 -7.01 -7.48 -15.79
C GLY A 426 -6.86 -8.92 -16.28
N VAL A 427 -5.63 -9.41 -16.46
CA VAL A 427 -5.40 -10.83 -16.80
C VAL A 427 -5.99 -11.74 -15.72
N THR A 428 -5.81 -11.42 -14.44
CA THR A 428 -6.43 -12.17 -13.33
C THR A 428 -7.95 -12.19 -13.45
N TYR A 429 -8.60 -11.06 -13.72
CA TYR A 429 -10.06 -11.02 -13.89
C TYR A 429 -10.53 -11.95 -15.01
N PHE A 430 -9.79 -11.98 -16.12
CA PHE A 430 -10.17 -12.76 -17.30
C PHE A 430 -9.74 -14.23 -17.26
N SER A 431 -8.87 -14.63 -16.32
CA SER A 431 -8.38 -16.00 -16.20
C SER A 431 -8.82 -16.74 -14.93
N SER A 432 -9.10 -16.02 -13.85
CA SER A 432 -9.39 -16.59 -12.52
C SER A 432 -10.55 -17.59 -12.59
N PRO A 433 -10.45 -18.75 -11.91
CA PRO A 433 -11.55 -19.71 -11.85
C PRO A 433 -12.76 -19.22 -11.05
N MET A 434 -12.64 -18.07 -10.36
CA MET A 434 -13.64 -17.55 -9.43
C MET A 434 -14.44 -16.35 -9.98
N GLY A 435 -14.22 -15.96 -11.24
CA GLY A 435 -14.73 -14.71 -11.84
C GLY A 435 -13.79 -13.52 -11.60
N ALA A 436 -14.26 -12.31 -11.92
CA ALA A 436 -13.49 -11.09 -11.82
C ALA A 436 -13.13 -10.73 -10.36
N ASP A 437 -12.04 -11.29 -9.82
CA ASP A 437 -11.60 -11.09 -8.44
C ASP A 437 -10.15 -10.63 -8.34
N HIS A 438 -9.90 -9.54 -7.61
CA HIS A 438 -8.57 -8.99 -7.42
C HIS A 438 -7.82 -9.74 -6.33
N THR A 439 -8.51 -10.33 -5.35
CA THR A 439 -7.86 -11.11 -4.29
C THR A 439 -7.24 -12.38 -4.85
N ALA A 440 -7.81 -12.89 -5.96
CA ALA A 440 -7.25 -14.01 -6.71
C ALA A 440 -5.86 -13.69 -7.29
N GLY A 441 -5.48 -12.43 -7.48
CA GLY A 441 -4.17 -12.07 -8.02
C GLY A 441 -4.04 -10.59 -8.39
N LEU A 442 -3.76 -9.74 -7.40
CA LEU A 442 -3.58 -8.30 -7.58
C LEU A 442 -2.13 -7.98 -7.97
N THR A 443 -1.91 -7.28 -9.08
CA THR A 443 -0.56 -6.84 -9.45
C THR A 443 -0.54 -5.53 -10.24
N TYR A 444 0.40 -4.66 -9.85
CA TYR A 444 0.73 -3.41 -10.56
C TYR A 444 2.13 -3.48 -11.18
N SER A 445 2.61 -4.68 -11.52
CA SER A 445 3.95 -4.86 -12.07
C SER A 445 3.99 -4.34 -13.51
N GLN A 446 4.59 -3.15 -13.70
CA GLN A 446 4.62 -2.45 -15.00
C GLN A 446 3.22 -2.30 -15.61
N PRO A 447 2.29 -1.66 -14.88
CA PRO A 447 0.85 -1.84 -15.10
C PRO A 447 0.39 -1.33 -16.48
N SER A 448 1.11 -0.35 -17.03
CA SER A 448 0.81 0.25 -18.33
C SER A 448 1.33 -0.51 -19.54
N LYS A 449 2.22 -1.50 -19.36
CA LYS A 449 2.79 -2.31 -20.46
C LYS A 449 1.95 -3.54 -20.73
N LYS A 450 1.85 -3.94 -21.99
CA LYS A 450 1.11 -5.16 -22.37
C LYS A 450 1.95 -6.43 -22.17
N GLU A 451 3.27 -6.33 -22.23
CA GLU A 451 4.16 -7.48 -22.19
C GLU A 451 4.27 -8.08 -20.78
N ASN A 452 4.37 -9.41 -20.70
CA ASN A 452 4.58 -10.20 -19.47
C ASN A 452 3.43 -10.14 -18.44
N GLN A 453 2.29 -9.52 -18.76
CA GLN A 453 1.20 -9.37 -17.82
C GLN A 453 0.62 -10.72 -17.37
N ALA A 454 0.55 -11.73 -18.25
CA ALA A 454 0.12 -13.06 -17.83
C ALA A 454 1.14 -13.77 -16.92
N HIS A 455 2.44 -13.50 -17.08
CA HIS A 455 3.45 -14.02 -16.15
C HIS A 455 3.28 -13.41 -14.75
N TYR A 456 3.11 -12.09 -14.66
CA TYR A 456 2.90 -11.42 -13.38
C TYR A 456 1.61 -11.87 -12.71
N SER A 457 0.52 -11.98 -13.48
CA SER A 457 -0.77 -12.49 -13.01
C SER A 457 -0.67 -13.93 -12.51
N LEU A 458 -0.02 -14.84 -13.25
CA LEU A 458 0.15 -16.24 -12.84
C LEU A 458 0.89 -16.36 -11.50
N ARG A 459 1.99 -15.61 -11.35
CA ARG A 459 2.75 -15.56 -10.10
C ARG A 459 1.87 -15.14 -8.92
N THR A 460 1.09 -14.07 -9.08
CA THR A 460 0.21 -13.59 -8.00
C THR A 460 -0.96 -14.52 -7.76
N GLN A 461 -1.48 -15.20 -8.78
CA GLN A 461 -2.56 -16.19 -8.62
C GLN A 461 -2.10 -17.42 -7.83
N ILE A 462 -0.90 -17.92 -8.08
CA ILE A 462 -0.31 -19.01 -7.28
C ILE A 462 -0.08 -18.55 -5.84
N GLN A 463 0.47 -17.35 -5.64
CA GLN A 463 0.70 -16.80 -4.31
C GLN A 463 -0.60 -16.59 -3.53
N SER A 464 -1.65 -16.07 -4.17
CA SER A 464 -2.96 -15.90 -3.56
C SER A 464 -3.58 -17.22 -3.17
N ALA A 465 -3.62 -18.19 -4.09
CA ALA A 465 -4.13 -19.53 -3.82
C ALA A 465 -3.38 -20.22 -2.67
N THR A 466 -2.06 -20.06 -2.58
CA THR A 466 -1.29 -20.52 -1.42
C THR A 466 -1.71 -19.81 -0.13
N CYS A 467 -1.81 -18.48 -0.11
CA CYS A 467 -2.21 -17.76 1.10
C CYS A 467 -3.58 -18.21 1.59
N ASP A 468 -4.56 -18.33 0.69
CA ASP A 468 -5.91 -18.76 1.05
C ASP A 468 -5.94 -20.23 1.50
N ALA A 469 -5.15 -21.11 0.88
CA ALA A 469 -5.04 -22.51 1.30
C ALA A 469 -4.48 -22.65 2.73
N PHE A 470 -3.52 -21.78 3.09
CA PHE A 470 -2.89 -21.80 4.41
C PHE A 470 -3.57 -20.88 5.44
N GLY A 471 -4.58 -20.10 5.04
CA GLY A 471 -5.26 -19.12 5.89
C GLY A 471 -4.41 -17.88 6.21
N TYR A 472 -3.43 -17.56 5.38
CA TYR A 472 -2.54 -16.41 5.54
C TYR A 472 -3.13 -15.14 4.92
N CYS A 473 -2.99 -13.99 5.57
CA CYS A 473 -3.47 -12.72 5.04
C CYS A 473 -2.61 -12.19 3.88
N LEU A 474 -3.22 -11.96 2.70
CA LEU A 474 -2.56 -11.39 1.52
C LEU A 474 -1.84 -10.05 1.76
N ASN A 475 -2.43 -9.16 2.58
CA ASN A 475 -1.83 -7.85 2.88
C ASN A 475 -0.57 -7.93 3.74
N ALA A 476 -0.20 -9.12 4.23
CA ALA A 476 0.98 -9.34 5.04
C ALA A 476 2.09 -10.09 4.28
N VAL A 477 1.93 -10.35 2.99
CA VAL A 477 2.95 -11.00 2.18
C VAL A 477 4.08 -10.00 1.92
N PRO A 478 5.29 -10.21 2.46
CA PRO A 478 6.39 -9.27 2.33
C PRO A 478 6.96 -9.28 0.90
N ALA A 479 7.48 -8.14 0.44
CA ALA A 479 8.01 -8.02 -0.91
C ALA A 479 9.35 -8.76 -1.09
N LYS A 480 10.16 -8.87 -0.03
CA LYS A 480 11.54 -9.36 -0.09
C LYS A 480 11.74 -10.79 0.43
N ALA A 481 10.85 -11.35 1.23
CA ALA A 481 10.96 -12.72 1.76
C ALA A 481 10.03 -13.73 1.05
N SER A 482 10.34 -15.03 1.15
CA SER A 482 9.50 -16.12 0.63
C SER A 482 8.47 -16.55 1.67
N ILE A 483 7.19 -16.41 1.33
CA ILE A 483 6.08 -16.89 2.17
C ILE A 483 6.04 -18.42 2.23
N TYR A 484 6.49 -19.09 1.16
CA TYR A 484 6.45 -20.54 1.04
C TYR A 484 7.38 -21.22 2.05
N ALA A 485 8.60 -20.70 2.21
CA ALA A 485 9.55 -21.19 3.21
C ALA A 485 9.06 -20.99 4.65
N PHE A 486 8.42 -19.85 4.92
CA PHE A 486 7.81 -19.57 6.23
C PHE A 486 6.70 -20.55 6.57
N LEU A 487 5.75 -20.75 5.66
CA LEU A 487 4.66 -21.70 5.85
C LEU A 487 5.19 -23.13 6.01
N ALA A 488 6.19 -23.55 5.22
CA ALA A 488 6.83 -24.85 5.36
C ALA A 488 7.40 -25.07 6.77
N GLY A 489 8.12 -24.07 7.31
CA GLY A 489 8.65 -24.11 8.67
C GLY A 489 7.57 -24.29 9.74
N LEU A 490 6.45 -23.56 9.62
CA LEU A 490 5.33 -23.69 10.55
C LEU A 490 4.58 -25.02 10.42
N MET A 491 4.39 -25.52 9.20
CA MET A 491 3.75 -26.81 8.95
C MET A 491 4.57 -27.96 9.53
N ASN A 492 5.89 -27.93 9.34
CA ASN A 492 6.81 -28.92 9.91
C ASN A 492 6.79 -28.87 11.44
N ALA A 493 6.83 -27.68 12.02
CA ALA A 493 6.81 -27.50 13.47
C ALA A 493 5.46 -27.86 14.11
N ARG A 494 4.33 -27.68 13.41
CA ARG A 494 3.01 -28.05 13.92
C ARG A 494 2.73 -29.55 13.77
N PHE A 495 2.96 -30.10 12.58
CA PHE A 495 2.50 -31.44 12.20
C PHE A 495 3.60 -32.51 12.14
N GLY A 496 4.87 -32.16 12.39
CA GLY A 496 5.99 -33.10 12.28
C GLY A 496 6.33 -33.52 10.85
N LEU A 497 5.94 -32.68 9.87
CA LEU A 497 6.18 -32.91 8.44
C LEU A 497 7.62 -32.55 8.05
N ARG A 498 7.95 -32.80 6.77
CA ARG A 498 9.22 -32.40 6.13
C ARG A 498 8.95 -31.63 4.82
N MET A 499 7.94 -30.77 4.85
CA MET A 499 7.56 -29.94 3.71
C MET A 499 8.67 -28.94 3.38
N THR A 500 8.91 -28.77 2.09
CA THR A 500 9.76 -27.76 1.45
C THR A 500 8.92 -26.57 0.98
N ALA A 501 9.59 -25.47 0.63
CA ALA A 501 8.92 -24.30 0.03
C ALA A 501 8.21 -24.65 -1.29
N ASP A 502 8.83 -25.48 -2.13
CA ASP A 502 8.25 -25.93 -3.39
C ASP A 502 6.98 -26.76 -3.18
N GLU A 503 6.95 -27.63 -2.17
CA GLU A 503 5.75 -28.42 -1.82
C GLU A 503 4.61 -27.53 -1.29
N VAL A 504 4.91 -26.47 -0.54
CA VAL A 504 3.90 -25.47 -0.13
C VAL A 504 3.34 -24.72 -1.35
N MET A 505 4.21 -24.32 -2.28
CA MET A 505 3.77 -23.70 -3.53
C MET A 505 2.91 -24.67 -4.35
N GLU A 506 3.28 -25.95 -4.38
CA GLU A 506 2.52 -26.99 -5.08
C GLU A 506 1.12 -27.17 -4.52
N VAL A 507 0.91 -27.04 -3.20
CA VAL A 507 -0.44 -26.99 -2.61
C VAL A 507 -1.27 -25.87 -3.24
N GLY A 508 -0.71 -24.67 -3.39
CA GLY A 508 -1.40 -23.53 -4.04
C GLY A 508 -1.71 -23.78 -5.51
N LYS A 509 -0.77 -24.37 -6.26
CA LYS A 509 -1.01 -24.77 -7.66
C LYS A 509 -2.08 -25.85 -7.76
N GLN A 510 -2.06 -26.84 -6.86
CA GLN A 510 -3.05 -27.90 -6.86
C GLN A 510 -4.45 -27.36 -6.55
N THR A 511 -4.58 -26.39 -5.64
CA THR A 511 -5.85 -25.68 -5.42
C THR A 511 -6.38 -25.08 -6.71
N LEU A 512 -5.53 -24.40 -7.50
CA LEU A 512 -5.94 -23.84 -8.79
C LEU A 512 -6.35 -24.93 -9.79
N ARG A 513 -5.62 -26.05 -9.86
CA ARG A 513 -6.00 -27.20 -10.71
C ARG A 513 -7.36 -27.75 -10.31
N ASP A 514 -7.63 -27.93 -9.01
CA ASP A 514 -8.90 -28.44 -8.51
C ASP A 514 -10.06 -27.48 -8.83
N GLN A 515 -9.82 -26.16 -8.70
CA GLN A 515 -10.79 -25.14 -9.06
C GLN A 515 -11.11 -25.13 -10.56
N LEU A 516 -10.08 -25.20 -11.41
CA LEU A 516 -10.24 -25.28 -12.87
C LEU A 516 -10.98 -26.55 -13.27
N ALA A 517 -10.61 -27.71 -12.71
CA ALA A 517 -11.25 -28.99 -13.00
C ALA A 517 -12.75 -29.01 -12.62
N PHE A 518 -13.14 -28.34 -11.52
CA PHE A 518 -14.57 -28.20 -11.20
C PHE A 518 -15.31 -27.40 -12.28
N ASN A 519 -14.70 -26.33 -12.79
CA ASN A 519 -15.33 -25.46 -13.78
C ASN A 519 -15.52 -26.10 -15.16
N GLU A 520 -14.69 -27.10 -15.52
CA GLU A 520 -14.85 -27.86 -16.78
C GLU A 520 -16.24 -28.50 -16.90
N GLY A 521 -16.84 -28.91 -15.78
CA GLY A 521 -18.19 -29.45 -15.73
C GLY A 521 -19.28 -28.42 -15.41
N ALA A 522 -18.91 -27.19 -15.07
CA ALA A 522 -19.83 -26.15 -14.63
C ALA A 522 -20.35 -25.30 -15.80
N GLU A 523 -21.37 -24.48 -15.53
CA GLU A 523 -21.87 -23.51 -16.53
C GLU A 523 -20.86 -22.40 -16.80
N PHE A 524 -19.97 -22.11 -15.83
CA PHE A 524 -18.94 -21.08 -15.89
C PHE A 524 -18.14 -21.10 -17.20
N ASP A 525 -17.66 -22.26 -17.64
CA ASP A 525 -16.82 -22.38 -18.85
C ASP A 525 -17.59 -22.09 -20.14
N ARG A 526 -18.92 -22.30 -20.13
CA ARG A 526 -19.81 -22.09 -21.28
C ARG A 526 -20.43 -20.70 -21.33
N LEU A 527 -20.28 -19.89 -20.28
CA LEU A 527 -20.79 -18.52 -20.25
C LEU A 527 -20.11 -17.67 -21.33
N ASP A 528 -20.88 -17.24 -22.34
CA ASP A 528 -20.49 -16.14 -23.20
C ASP A 528 -20.65 -14.83 -22.42
N ASP A 529 -19.62 -13.99 -22.40
CA ASP A 529 -19.65 -12.74 -21.64
C ASP A 529 -19.27 -11.53 -22.50
N PRO A 530 -20.26 -10.89 -23.15
CA PRO A 530 -20.05 -9.66 -23.88
C PRO A 530 -19.86 -8.43 -22.97
N GLY A 531 -20.17 -8.53 -21.66
CA GLY A 531 -20.24 -7.40 -20.73
C GLY A 531 -18.94 -6.60 -20.64
N ALA A 532 -17.81 -7.29 -20.67
CA ALA A 532 -16.48 -6.67 -20.59
C ALA A 532 -15.97 -6.08 -21.92
N ALA A 533 -16.69 -6.19 -23.05
CA ALA A 533 -16.14 -5.85 -24.38
C ALA A 533 -15.63 -4.40 -24.47
N PHE A 534 -16.22 -3.48 -23.71
CA PHE A 534 -15.83 -2.08 -23.68
C PHE A 534 -14.38 -1.88 -23.21
N VAL A 535 -13.85 -2.72 -22.31
CA VAL A 535 -12.48 -2.53 -21.78
C VAL A 535 -11.41 -2.71 -22.86
N ARG A 536 -11.72 -3.40 -23.96
CA ARG A 536 -10.81 -3.56 -25.11
C ARG A 536 -10.96 -2.45 -26.16
N ARG A 537 -12.03 -1.65 -26.10
CA ARG A 537 -12.40 -0.68 -27.15
C ARG A 537 -12.36 0.77 -26.66
N GLU A 538 -12.76 1.01 -25.42
CA GLU A 538 -12.88 2.35 -24.84
C GLU A 538 -11.61 2.72 -24.06
N PRO A 539 -10.84 3.73 -24.51
CA PRO A 539 -9.69 4.20 -23.75
C PRO A 539 -10.13 4.83 -22.42
N ILE A 540 -9.33 4.66 -21.37
CA ILE A 540 -9.58 5.22 -20.04
C ILE A 540 -8.76 6.47 -19.78
N ALA A 541 -9.38 7.58 -19.38
CA ALA A 541 -8.66 8.78 -18.95
C ALA A 541 -8.03 8.58 -17.56
N PRO A 542 -6.87 9.21 -17.26
CA PRO A 542 -6.04 10.04 -18.15
C PRO A 542 -5.02 9.22 -18.96
N SER A 543 -4.91 7.91 -18.71
CA SER A 543 -3.85 7.07 -19.28
C SER A 543 -4.01 6.82 -20.79
N GLY A 544 -5.22 7.01 -21.32
CA GLY A 544 -5.57 6.72 -22.71
C GLY A 544 -5.53 5.23 -23.05
N GLN A 545 -5.44 4.35 -22.05
CA GLN A 545 -5.18 2.93 -22.26
C GLN A 545 -6.46 2.12 -22.45
N VAL A 546 -6.32 0.99 -23.15
CA VAL A 546 -7.30 -0.09 -23.24
C VAL A 546 -6.66 -1.38 -22.71
N PHE A 547 -7.47 -2.41 -22.44
CA PHE A 547 -6.98 -3.74 -22.16
C PHE A 547 -6.52 -4.43 -23.46
N ASP A 548 -5.24 -4.28 -23.77
CA ASP A 548 -4.58 -4.74 -25.00
C ASP A 548 -3.70 -5.99 -24.80
N VAL A 549 -3.84 -6.70 -23.68
CA VAL A 549 -3.18 -8.00 -23.51
C VAL A 549 -3.83 -9.01 -24.45
N GLU A 550 -2.98 -9.76 -25.17
CA GLU A 550 -3.39 -10.72 -26.18
C GLU A 550 -4.31 -11.80 -25.58
N VAL A 551 -5.44 -12.07 -26.24
CA VAL A 551 -6.42 -13.07 -25.77
C VAL A 551 -5.77 -14.45 -25.61
N ALA A 552 -4.88 -14.83 -26.53
CA ALA A 552 -4.15 -16.08 -26.46
C ALA A 552 -3.19 -16.16 -25.26
N GLU A 553 -2.65 -15.02 -24.81
CA GLU A 553 -1.78 -14.98 -23.63
C GLU A 553 -2.59 -15.21 -22.35
N VAL A 554 -3.76 -14.57 -22.25
CA VAL A 554 -4.70 -14.75 -21.13
C VAL A 554 -5.19 -16.20 -21.08
N ALA A 555 -5.69 -16.74 -22.20
CA ALA A 555 -6.19 -18.11 -22.27
C ALA A 555 -5.09 -19.17 -22.06
N GLY A 556 -3.83 -18.84 -22.41
CA GLY A 556 -2.69 -19.74 -22.28
C GLY A 556 -2.02 -19.74 -20.90
N ILE A 557 -2.48 -18.92 -19.95
CA ILE A 557 -1.79 -18.71 -18.66
C ILE A 557 -1.60 -20.02 -17.88
N TRP A 558 -2.62 -20.87 -17.84
CA TRP A 558 -2.63 -22.11 -17.07
C TRP A 558 -1.68 -23.18 -17.62
N LYS A 559 -1.30 -23.09 -18.90
CA LYS A 559 -0.28 -23.98 -19.51
C LYS A 559 1.12 -23.81 -18.88
N LYS A 560 1.35 -22.70 -18.18
CA LYS A 560 2.63 -22.38 -17.51
C LYS A 560 2.62 -22.73 -16.02
N LEU A 561 1.50 -23.24 -15.48
CA LEU A 561 1.33 -23.50 -14.05
C LEU A 561 2.34 -24.53 -13.51
N ASP A 562 2.48 -25.67 -14.20
CA ASP A 562 3.35 -26.77 -13.75
C ASP A 562 4.82 -26.36 -13.77
N GLY A 563 5.24 -25.65 -14.83
CA GLY A 563 6.60 -25.16 -14.98
C GLY A 563 6.95 -23.93 -14.12
N PHE A 564 5.98 -23.33 -13.44
CA PHE A 564 6.23 -22.16 -12.60
C PHE A 564 7.10 -22.54 -11.38
N LYS A 565 8.14 -21.75 -11.12
CA LYS A 565 8.92 -21.84 -9.89
C LYS A 565 9.08 -20.45 -9.29
N GLU A 566 9.09 -20.36 -7.96
CA GLU A 566 9.55 -19.15 -7.31
C GLU A 566 11.01 -18.92 -7.72
N LYS A 567 11.30 -17.74 -8.27
CA LYS A 567 12.68 -17.40 -8.59
C LYS A 567 13.44 -17.15 -7.29
N GLU A 568 14.56 -17.83 -7.11
CA GLU A 568 15.52 -17.44 -6.09
C GLU A 568 15.89 -15.97 -6.30
N LYS A 569 15.74 -15.18 -5.25
CA LYS A 569 16.12 -13.77 -5.27
C LYS A 569 17.63 -13.71 -5.06
N ALA A 570 18.38 -13.54 -6.15
CA ALA A 570 19.75 -13.09 -6.05
C ALA A 570 19.75 -11.64 -5.56
N TRP A 571 20.54 -11.35 -4.53
CA TRP A 571 20.78 -9.98 -4.12
C TRP A 571 21.97 -9.40 -4.87
N GLU A 572 21.82 -8.18 -5.38
CA GLU A 572 22.86 -7.48 -6.13
C GLU A 572 23.11 -6.09 -5.53
N VAL A 573 24.38 -5.74 -5.34
CA VAL A 573 24.79 -4.36 -5.07
C VAL A 573 24.88 -3.63 -6.40
N ARG A 574 24.01 -2.66 -6.64
CA ARG A 574 24.12 -1.78 -7.81
C ARG A 574 24.75 -0.45 -7.40
N ILE A 575 25.98 -0.21 -7.85
CA ILE A 575 26.63 1.09 -7.70
C ILE A 575 26.10 2.01 -8.82
N PRO A 576 25.34 3.07 -8.51
CA PRO A 576 24.83 4.00 -9.52
C PRO A 576 26.00 4.80 -10.13
N PRO A 577 25.84 5.30 -11.37
CA PRO A 577 26.83 6.17 -11.98
C PRO A 577 26.93 7.50 -11.22
N LEU A 578 28.12 8.11 -11.18
CA LEU A 578 28.31 9.49 -10.76
C LEU A 578 28.29 10.43 -11.97
N PRO A 579 27.94 11.72 -11.80
CA PRO A 579 28.15 12.72 -12.84
C PRO A 579 29.64 12.84 -13.16
N ASP A 580 29.98 13.47 -14.29
CA ASP A 580 31.33 14.03 -14.43
C ASP A 580 31.53 15.09 -13.33
N ILE A 581 32.71 15.11 -12.71
CA ILE A 581 32.99 16.02 -11.59
C ILE A 581 34.16 16.93 -11.96
N LEU A 582 33.94 18.23 -11.77
CA LEU A 582 34.95 19.26 -11.77
C LEU A 582 34.97 19.89 -10.37
N PHE A 583 35.94 19.49 -9.55
CA PHE A 583 35.97 19.81 -8.12
C PHE A 583 37.28 20.52 -7.73
N GLY A 584 37.17 21.63 -7.02
CA GLY A 584 38.31 22.36 -6.45
C GLY A 584 38.13 23.87 -6.47
N ALA A 585 38.96 24.60 -5.73
CA ALA A 585 38.87 26.06 -5.71
C ALA A 585 39.28 26.66 -7.07
N GLY A 586 38.42 27.49 -7.64
CA GLY A 586 38.67 28.19 -8.91
C GLY A 586 38.40 27.36 -10.17
N VAL A 587 37.93 26.12 -10.04
CA VAL A 587 37.65 25.24 -11.19
C VAL A 587 36.50 25.77 -12.06
N ALA A 588 35.64 26.63 -11.52
CA ALA A 588 34.56 27.27 -12.26
C ALA A 588 35.06 27.99 -13.53
N LYS A 589 36.27 28.54 -13.51
CA LYS A 589 36.89 29.21 -14.67
C LYS A 589 37.06 28.31 -15.89
N GLY A 590 37.20 26.99 -15.67
CA GLY A 590 37.32 25.98 -16.73
C GLY A 590 36.00 25.33 -17.14
N MET A 591 34.86 25.72 -16.55
CA MET A 591 33.60 24.98 -16.69
C MET A 591 33.11 24.92 -18.14
N ALA A 592 33.26 26.00 -18.91
CA ALA A 592 32.67 26.09 -20.26
C ALA A 592 33.25 25.04 -21.22
N ALA A 593 34.54 24.72 -21.09
CA ALA A 593 35.18 23.67 -21.88
C ALA A 593 34.59 22.28 -21.59
N ARG A 594 34.28 21.98 -20.32
CA ARG A 594 33.65 20.71 -19.91
C ARG A 594 32.19 20.67 -20.33
N ILE A 595 31.44 21.75 -20.14
CA ILE A 595 30.02 21.84 -20.51
C ILE A 595 29.82 21.60 -22.02
N ARG A 596 30.72 22.09 -22.88
CA ARG A 596 30.67 21.86 -24.33
C ARG A 596 30.78 20.38 -24.74
N GLN A 597 31.44 19.54 -23.93
CA GLN A 597 31.53 18.09 -24.21
C GLN A 597 30.15 17.43 -24.16
N HIS A 598 29.18 18.03 -23.47
CA HIS A 598 27.79 17.60 -23.42
C HIS A 598 26.91 18.22 -24.52
N LYS A 599 27.52 18.87 -25.53
CA LYS A 599 26.85 19.45 -26.71
C LYS A 599 25.88 20.60 -26.41
N ILE A 600 26.04 21.27 -25.28
CA ILE A 600 25.27 22.46 -24.91
C ILE A 600 25.82 23.68 -25.68
N LYS A 601 24.94 24.37 -26.43
CA LYS A 601 25.26 25.63 -27.13
C LYS A 601 24.51 26.81 -26.54
N LYS A 602 23.30 26.59 -26.00
CA LYS A 602 22.48 27.61 -25.36
C LYS A 602 21.84 27.05 -24.09
N ALA A 603 22.30 27.51 -22.94
CA ALA A 603 21.85 27.03 -21.65
C ALA A 603 20.79 27.94 -21.02
N LEU A 604 19.78 27.35 -20.38
CA LEU A 604 18.96 28.04 -19.40
C LEU A 604 19.68 28.00 -18.04
N LEU A 605 20.11 29.16 -17.54
CA LEU A 605 20.71 29.34 -16.22
C LEU A 605 19.59 29.58 -15.20
N VAL A 606 19.34 28.56 -14.37
CA VAL A 606 18.28 28.51 -13.37
C VAL A 606 18.88 28.79 -11.99
N THR A 607 18.40 29.83 -11.33
CA THR A 607 18.98 30.31 -10.06
C THR A 607 17.96 31.05 -9.19
N ASP A 608 18.32 31.33 -7.94
CA ASP A 608 17.51 32.10 -7.00
C ASP A 608 17.79 33.62 -7.10
N PRO A 609 16.89 34.48 -6.57
CA PRO A 609 17.07 35.92 -6.62
C PRO A 609 18.36 36.44 -5.96
N PHE A 610 18.86 35.75 -4.93
CA PHE A 610 20.07 36.15 -4.22
C PHE A 610 21.34 35.89 -5.04
N MET A 611 21.43 34.74 -5.72
CA MET A 611 22.53 34.42 -6.64
C MET A 611 22.55 35.35 -7.87
N ALA A 612 21.38 35.77 -8.34
CA ALA A 612 21.28 36.81 -9.36
C ALA A 612 21.74 38.18 -8.85
N GLY A 613 21.21 38.62 -7.70
CA GLY A 613 21.53 39.92 -7.10
C GLY A 613 22.97 40.07 -6.61
N SER A 614 23.63 38.97 -6.23
CA SER A 614 25.04 38.97 -5.78
C SER A 614 26.06 39.03 -6.91
N GLY A 615 25.62 39.03 -8.17
CA GLY A 615 26.48 39.05 -9.35
C GLY A 615 27.07 37.68 -9.74
N ARG A 616 26.82 36.61 -8.97
CA ARG A 616 27.32 35.26 -9.27
C ARG A 616 26.70 34.67 -10.53
N ALA A 617 25.41 34.89 -10.76
CA ALA A 617 24.77 34.47 -12.01
C ALA A 617 25.40 35.17 -13.23
N ALA A 618 25.73 36.46 -13.10
CA ALA A 618 26.39 37.22 -14.16
C ALA A 618 27.83 36.74 -14.41
N GLU A 619 28.58 36.41 -13.35
CA GLU A 619 29.91 35.80 -13.44
C GLU A 619 29.87 34.48 -14.21
N VAL A 620 28.96 33.57 -13.84
CA VAL A 620 28.78 32.28 -14.52
C VAL A 620 28.37 32.50 -15.98
N ALA A 621 27.41 33.39 -16.24
CA ALA A 621 27.01 33.73 -17.60
C ALA A 621 28.18 34.26 -18.45
N ALA A 622 29.05 35.10 -17.88
CA ALA A 622 30.23 35.63 -18.56
C ALA A 622 31.24 34.52 -18.92
N ILE A 623 31.52 33.60 -17.98
CA ILE A 623 32.41 32.45 -18.21
C ILE A 623 31.86 31.57 -19.35
N LEU A 624 30.57 31.30 -19.35
CA LEU A 624 29.91 30.47 -20.36
C LEU A 624 29.90 31.14 -21.74
N ASN A 625 29.56 32.42 -21.80
CA ASN A 625 29.56 33.20 -23.05
C ASN A 625 30.98 33.28 -23.65
N ALA A 626 32.00 33.52 -22.82
CA ALA A 626 33.40 33.49 -23.27
C ALA A 626 33.83 32.13 -23.82
N GLY A 627 33.24 31.04 -23.30
CA GLY A 627 33.43 29.68 -23.82
C GLY A 627 32.59 29.33 -25.05
N GLY A 628 31.75 30.24 -25.55
CA GLY A 628 30.87 30.05 -26.70
C GLY A 628 29.54 29.37 -26.38
N ILE A 629 29.06 29.46 -25.14
CA ILE A 629 27.76 28.94 -24.70
C ILE A 629 26.87 30.13 -24.36
N ALA A 630 25.82 30.35 -25.16
CA ALA A 630 24.85 31.41 -24.88
C ALA A 630 24.02 31.08 -23.63
N THR A 631 23.62 32.09 -22.86
CA THR A 631 22.82 31.90 -21.64
C THR A 631 21.51 32.67 -21.66
N VAL A 632 20.48 32.07 -21.09
CA VAL A 632 19.20 32.72 -20.75
C VAL A 632 19.02 32.59 -19.24
N LEU A 633 18.75 33.69 -18.55
CA LEU A 633 18.62 33.69 -17.10
C LEU A 633 17.16 33.45 -16.68
N PHE A 634 16.96 32.54 -15.74
CA PHE A 634 15.75 32.40 -14.94
C PHE A 634 16.14 32.49 -13.46
N ASN A 635 15.73 33.55 -12.77
CA ASN A 635 16.18 33.90 -11.43
C ASN A 635 15.06 33.91 -10.37
N GLU A 636 13.93 33.26 -10.65
CA GLU A 636 12.75 33.27 -9.78
C GLU A 636 12.64 32.00 -8.91
N VAL A 637 13.70 31.20 -8.78
CA VAL A 637 13.66 29.97 -7.98
C VAL A 637 13.39 30.33 -6.52
N ALA A 638 12.31 29.78 -5.99
CA ALA A 638 11.98 29.81 -4.58
C ALA A 638 12.50 28.53 -3.87
N PRO A 639 12.76 28.59 -2.55
CA PRO A 639 12.91 27.39 -1.74
C PRO A 639 11.74 26.44 -1.95
N ASP A 640 12.01 25.13 -1.93
CA ASP A 640 11.01 24.06 -2.12
C ASP A 640 10.16 24.26 -3.41
N PRO A 641 10.79 24.16 -4.59
CA PRO A 641 10.24 24.67 -5.84
C PRO A 641 8.91 23.97 -6.19
N PRO A 642 7.82 24.73 -6.39
CA PRO A 642 6.53 24.14 -6.70
C PRO A 642 6.43 23.70 -8.16
N ILE A 643 5.57 22.73 -8.46
CA ILE A 643 5.33 22.22 -9.81
C ILE A 643 5.06 23.35 -10.81
N GLU A 644 4.30 24.37 -10.42
CA GLU A 644 3.95 25.50 -11.29
C GLU A 644 5.18 26.35 -11.68
N LEU A 645 6.19 26.44 -10.81
CA LEU A 645 7.46 27.09 -11.12
C LEU A 645 8.19 26.31 -12.22
N ILE A 646 8.20 24.98 -12.13
CA ILE A 646 8.85 24.10 -13.11
C ILE A 646 8.14 24.22 -14.47
N GLU A 647 6.81 24.21 -14.50
CA GLU A 647 6.02 24.42 -15.71
C GLU A 647 6.37 25.75 -16.39
N ARG A 648 6.37 26.85 -15.64
CA ARG A 648 6.73 28.17 -16.18
C ARG A 648 8.17 28.22 -16.68
N THR A 649 9.11 27.64 -15.94
CA THR A 649 10.52 27.58 -16.32
C THR A 649 10.73 26.75 -17.59
N ALA A 650 9.96 25.66 -17.76
CA ALA A 650 9.97 24.83 -18.96
C ALA A 650 9.48 25.59 -20.22
N LEU A 651 8.53 26.52 -20.07
CA LEU A 651 8.12 27.40 -21.16
C LEU A 651 9.26 28.34 -21.59
N VAL A 652 10.01 28.90 -20.63
CA VAL A 652 11.19 29.74 -20.92
C VAL A 652 12.26 28.95 -21.67
N PHE A 653 12.56 27.73 -21.22
CA PHE A 653 13.50 26.82 -21.88
C PHE A 653 13.14 26.61 -23.35
N LYS A 654 11.89 26.23 -23.63
CA LYS A 654 11.41 25.97 -25.00
C LYS A 654 11.34 27.24 -25.84
N GLY A 655 10.78 28.33 -25.30
CA GLY A 655 10.58 29.59 -26.01
C GLY A 655 11.89 30.25 -26.47
N HIS A 656 12.99 30.02 -25.76
CA HIS A 656 14.31 30.53 -26.16
C HIS A 656 15.17 29.51 -26.94
N GLY A 657 14.67 28.30 -27.18
CA GLY A 657 15.42 27.25 -27.88
C GLY A 657 16.69 26.83 -27.14
N CYS A 658 16.64 26.73 -25.81
CA CYS A 658 17.75 26.22 -25.02
C CYS A 658 17.95 24.71 -25.27
N ASP A 659 19.19 24.25 -25.22
CA ASP A 659 19.58 22.84 -25.42
C ASP A 659 20.29 22.22 -24.19
N GLY A 660 20.43 22.98 -23.10
CA GLY A 660 20.94 22.52 -21.82
C GLY A 660 20.45 23.35 -20.64
N LEU A 661 20.61 22.81 -19.43
CA LEU A 661 20.21 23.45 -18.17
C LEU A 661 21.42 23.60 -17.26
N ILE A 662 21.52 24.74 -16.58
CA ILE A 662 22.52 25.00 -15.55
C ILE A 662 21.80 25.42 -14.28
N GLY A 663 21.81 24.56 -13.25
CA GLY A 663 21.32 24.90 -11.92
C GLY A 663 22.42 25.52 -11.09
N LEU A 664 22.33 26.83 -10.81
CA LEU A 664 23.25 27.57 -9.95
C LEU A 664 22.55 27.93 -8.65
N GLY A 665 23.01 27.41 -7.51
CA GLY A 665 22.41 27.71 -6.22
C GLY A 665 22.49 26.54 -5.23
N GLY A 666 21.57 26.55 -4.26
CA GLY A 666 21.33 25.39 -3.40
C GLY A 666 20.48 24.30 -4.09
N GLY A 667 20.03 23.32 -3.29
CA GLY A 667 19.23 22.18 -3.76
C GLY A 667 18.01 22.59 -4.60
N SER A 668 17.27 23.64 -4.20
CA SER A 668 16.09 24.11 -4.93
C SER A 668 16.38 24.55 -6.37
N SER A 669 17.51 25.22 -6.63
CA SER A 669 17.89 25.64 -8.00
C SER A 669 18.29 24.44 -8.86
N MET A 670 19.02 23.49 -8.28
CA MET A 670 19.43 22.26 -8.96
C MET A 670 18.25 21.33 -9.25
N ASP A 671 17.33 21.18 -8.29
CA ASP A 671 16.12 20.38 -8.45
C ASP A 671 15.15 21.02 -9.42
N THR A 672 15.05 22.36 -9.45
CA THR A 672 14.29 23.05 -10.51
C THR A 672 14.87 22.73 -11.89
N ALA A 673 16.20 22.77 -12.06
CA ALA A 673 16.85 22.42 -13.33
C ALA A 673 16.56 20.95 -13.74
N LYS A 674 16.66 19.99 -12.81
CA LYS A 674 16.31 18.58 -13.05
C LYS A 674 14.83 18.40 -13.40
N GLY A 675 13.93 19.06 -12.67
CA GLY A 675 12.49 19.03 -12.90
C GLY A 675 12.12 19.60 -14.28
N VAL A 676 12.75 20.71 -14.68
CA VAL A 676 12.57 21.28 -16.03
C VAL A 676 13.07 20.32 -17.10
N ALA A 677 14.22 19.69 -16.90
CA ALA A 677 14.74 18.69 -17.84
C ALA A 677 13.75 17.54 -18.07
N LEU A 678 13.14 17.03 -17.00
CA LEU A 678 12.09 16.02 -17.09
C LEU A 678 10.88 16.57 -17.84
N ARG A 679 10.40 17.75 -17.42
CA ARG A 679 9.17 18.34 -17.95
C ARG A 679 9.22 18.66 -19.43
N VAL A 680 10.36 19.13 -19.95
CA VAL A 680 10.48 19.49 -21.37
C VAL A 680 10.62 18.27 -22.27
N SER A 681 11.09 17.14 -21.72
CA SER A 681 11.38 15.91 -22.47
C SER A 681 10.30 14.83 -22.37
N HIS A 682 9.38 14.95 -21.41
CA HIS A 682 8.33 13.98 -21.15
C HIS A 682 6.93 14.64 -21.16
N PRO A 683 5.88 13.96 -21.68
CA PRO A 683 4.51 14.45 -21.67
C PRO A 683 3.83 14.24 -20.29
N GLY A 684 2.59 14.73 -20.13
CA GLY A 684 1.79 14.48 -18.92
C GLY A 684 2.10 15.37 -17.72
N ASP A 685 1.46 15.09 -16.59
CA ASP A 685 1.65 15.80 -15.32
C ASP A 685 2.91 15.29 -14.59
N LEU A 686 3.71 16.18 -13.99
CA LEU A 686 4.92 15.81 -13.23
C LEU A 686 4.65 14.83 -12.09
N ARG A 687 3.46 14.86 -11.49
CA ARG A 687 3.01 13.91 -10.44
C ARG A 687 2.99 12.47 -10.95
N GLU A 688 2.82 12.23 -12.25
CA GLU A 688 2.86 10.89 -12.81
C GLU A 688 4.24 10.23 -12.76
N TYR A 689 5.29 11.03 -12.52
CA TYR A 689 6.69 10.62 -12.43
C TYR A 689 7.17 10.47 -10.98
N GLU A 690 6.30 10.66 -10.00
CA GLU A 690 6.59 10.51 -8.57
C GLU A 690 7.07 9.09 -8.24
N SER A 691 8.11 8.99 -7.40
CA SER A 691 8.78 7.73 -7.06
C SER A 691 7.86 6.73 -6.37
N ILE A 692 7.01 7.17 -5.44
CA ILE A 692 6.08 6.31 -4.68
C ILE A 692 5.00 5.68 -5.58
N LEU A 693 4.71 6.31 -6.73
CA LEU A 693 3.78 5.81 -7.74
C LEU A 693 4.48 4.93 -8.80
N GLY A 694 5.77 4.64 -8.63
CA GLY A 694 6.58 3.93 -9.62
C GLY A 694 6.94 4.76 -10.85
N GLY A 695 6.78 6.08 -10.79
CA GLY A 695 6.97 7.01 -11.91
C GLY A 695 8.40 7.04 -12.45
N GLY A 696 9.39 6.67 -11.64
CA GLY A 696 10.79 6.56 -12.08
C GLY A 696 10.99 5.62 -13.29
N GLY A 697 10.17 4.56 -13.43
CA GLY A 697 10.20 3.66 -14.58
C GLY A 697 9.68 4.27 -15.89
N LYS A 698 8.95 5.39 -15.81
CA LYS A 698 8.46 6.16 -16.95
C LYS A 698 9.52 7.11 -17.51
N ILE A 699 10.51 7.49 -16.71
CA ILE A 699 11.59 8.41 -17.12
C ILE A 699 12.55 7.69 -18.06
N LYS A 700 12.77 8.24 -19.26
CA LYS A 700 13.62 7.71 -20.33
C LYS A 700 14.87 8.57 -20.53
N PRO A 701 15.97 8.05 -21.10
CA PRO A 701 17.23 8.79 -21.29
C PRO A 701 17.17 9.81 -22.45
N VAL A 702 16.11 10.62 -22.51
CA VAL A 702 15.87 11.65 -23.56
C VAL A 702 15.90 13.08 -22.99
N LEU A 703 16.31 13.24 -21.73
CA LEU A 703 16.39 14.54 -21.06
C LEU A 703 17.53 15.39 -21.64
N PRO A 704 17.35 16.73 -21.74
CA PRO A 704 18.47 17.62 -22.02
C PRO A 704 19.52 17.51 -20.90
N PRO A 705 20.82 17.75 -21.23
CA PRO A 705 21.89 17.70 -20.24
C PRO A 705 21.69 18.78 -19.15
N VAL A 706 21.83 18.36 -17.89
CA VAL A 706 21.80 19.24 -16.71
C VAL A 706 23.20 19.36 -16.13
N VAL A 707 23.62 20.59 -15.83
CA VAL A 707 24.86 20.92 -15.13
C VAL A 707 24.51 21.56 -13.79
N CYS A 708 25.14 21.10 -12.72
CA CYS A 708 24.89 21.62 -11.38
C CYS A 708 26.11 22.38 -10.86
N ILE A 709 25.88 23.57 -10.31
CA ILE A 709 26.89 24.44 -9.71
C ILE A 709 26.41 24.78 -8.29
N PRO A 710 26.75 23.96 -7.27
CA PRO A 710 26.30 24.19 -5.91
C PRO A 710 26.95 25.45 -5.33
N THR A 711 26.15 26.27 -4.66
CA THR A 711 26.62 27.43 -3.87
C THR A 711 26.40 27.26 -2.37
N THR A 712 25.83 26.11 -1.98
CA THR A 712 25.72 25.63 -0.60
C THR A 712 26.22 24.19 -0.49
N SER A 713 26.57 23.77 0.72
CA SER A 713 27.15 22.44 0.99
C SER A 713 26.22 21.59 1.86
N GLY A 714 25.00 21.31 1.36
CA GLY A 714 23.98 20.53 2.09
C GLY A 714 23.43 19.34 1.30
N THR A 715 22.51 19.60 0.38
CA THR A 715 21.69 18.56 -0.28
C THR A 715 22.45 17.50 -1.09
N GLY A 716 23.61 17.84 -1.65
CA GLY A 716 24.31 16.98 -2.61
C GLY A 716 23.53 16.70 -3.89
N SER A 717 22.56 17.56 -4.27
CA SER A 717 21.74 17.40 -5.47
C SER A 717 22.59 17.35 -6.74
N GLU A 718 23.77 17.96 -6.75
CA GLU A 718 24.73 17.88 -7.85
C GLU A 718 25.22 16.46 -8.17
N ALA A 719 25.06 15.49 -7.27
CA ALA A 719 25.60 14.13 -7.42
C ALA A 719 24.57 13.00 -7.26
N ASN A 720 23.28 13.32 -7.07
CA ASN A 720 22.25 12.34 -6.77
C ASN A 720 21.17 12.21 -7.86
N SER A 721 20.39 11.13 -7.77
CA SER A 721 19.31 10.76 -8.69
C SER A 721 17.94 11.33 -8.30
N CYS A 722 17.88 12.18 -7.29
CA CYS A 722 16.66 12.75 -6.73
C CYS A 722 16.40 14.15 -7.29
N CYS A 723 15.12 14.51 -7.39
CA CYS A 723 14.65 15.87 -7.61
C CYS A 723 13.42 16.06 -6.72
N VAL A 724 13.51 16.98 -5.75
CA VAL A 724 12.46 17.23 -4.76
C VAL A 724 11.70 18.50 -5.15
N ILE A 725 10.38 18.37 -5.29
CA ILE A 725 9.51 19.46 -5.75
C ILE A 725 8.22 19.48 -4.92
N THR A 726 7.60 20.65 -4.79
CA THR A 726 6.40 20.82 -3.96
C THR A 726 5.13 20.66 -4.79
N ASP A 727 4.23 19.80 -4.32
CA ASP A 727 2.89 19.66 -4.83
C ASP A 727 1.91 20.46 -3.96
N LYS A 728 1.62 21.70 -4.37
CA LYS A 728 0.71 22.58 -3.65
C LYS A 728 -0.73 22.07 -3.60
N GLN A 729 -1.13 21.20 -4.52
CA GLN A 729 -2.48 20.64 -4.53
C GLN A 729 -2.67 19.60 -3.42
N ARG A 730 -1.61 18.81 -3.14
CA ARG A 730 -1.59 17.80 -2.08
C ARG A 730 -0.96 18.29 -0.76
N ASP A 731 -0.46 19.52 -0.75
CA ASP A 731 0.27 20.13 0.37
C ASP A 731 1.43 19.25 0.89
N LEU A 732 2.21 18.68 -0.05
CA LEU A 732 3.32 17.78 0.27
C LEU A 732 4.49 17.94 -0.71
N LYS A 733 5.68 17.47 -0.29
CA LYS A 733 6.85 17.34 -1.17
C LYS A 733 6.81 15.99 -1.87
N ILE A 734 7.03 15.99 -3.18
CA ILE A 734 7.20 14.76 -3.96
C ILE A 734 8.65 14.59 -4.39
N VAL A 735 9.07 13.33 -4.48
CA VAL A 735 10.40 12.96 -4.94
C VAL A 735 10.29 12.32 -6.32
N LEU A 736 10.95 12.92 -7.30
CA LEU A 736 11.21 12.31 -8.59
C LEU A 736 12.55 11.56 -8.50
N PHE A 737 12.55 10.27 -8.81
CA PHE A 737 13.72 9.41 -8.62
C PHE A 737 14.04 8.63 -9.90
N SER A 738 15.21 8.87 -10.49
CA SER A 738 15.72 8.10 -11.63
C SER A 738 17.22 8.35 -11.85
N ASN A 739 17.96 7.32 -12.25
CA ASN A 739 19.36 7.47 -12.68
C ASN A 739 19.51 8.41 -13.89
N HIS A 740 18.43 8.67 -14.63
CA HIS A 740 18.44 9.64 -15.73
C HIS A 740 18.35 11.11 -15.27
N LEU A 741 18.04 11.36 -13.98
CA LEU A 741 18.05 12.70 -13.38
C LEU A 741 19.41 13.09 -12.79
N ILE A 742 20.36 12.15 -12.75
CA ILE A 742 21.75 12.45 -12.34
C ILE A 742 22.32 13.49 -13.32
N PRO A 743 22.88 14.61 -12.83
CA PRO A 743 23.47 15.63 -13.68
C PRO A 743 24.54 15.05 -14.62
N LYS A 744 24.78 15.70 -15.75
CA LYS A 744 25.89 15.33 -16.64
C LYS A 744 27.22 15.82 -16.09
N LEU A 745 27.23 16.98 -15.44
CA LEU A 745 28.42 17.59 -14.85
C LEU A 745 28.06 18.29 -13.54
N ALA A 746 28.86 18.04 -12.50
CA ALA A 746 28.88 18.80 -11.26
C ALA A 746 30.13 19.70 -11.23
N VAL A 747 29.94 21.02 -11.18
CA VAL A 747 31.01 22.02 -11.08
C VAL A 747 31.05 22.52 -9.64
N ILE A 748 31.87 21.87 -8.81
CA ILE A 748 31.92 22.07 -7.38
C ILE A 748 33.11 22.96 -7.05
N ASP A 749 32.86 24.28 -6.98
CA ASP A 749 33.86 25.29 -6.64
C ASP A 749 33.60 25.87 -5.24
N PRO A 750 34.41 25.52 -4.22
CA PRO A 750 34.24 26.01 -2.85
C PRO A 750 34.26 27.54 -2.70
N LEU A 751 34.76 28.29 -3.71
CA LEU A 751 34.71 29.74 -3.71
C LEU A 751 33.29 30.30 -3.80
N TYR A 752 32.35 29.56 -4.38
CA TYR A 752 30.93 29.95 -4.41
C TYR A 752 30.22 29.74 -3.07
N CYS A 753 30.77 28.91 -2.18
CA CYS A 753 30.28 28.71 -0.82
C CYS A 753 30.78 29.77 0.17
N ARG A 754 31.79 30.59 -0.21
CA ARG A 754 32.43 31.58 0.68
C ARG A 754 31.46 32.64 1.20
N THR A 755 30.45 33.00 0.40
CA THR A 755 29.49 34.06 0.74
C THR A 755 28.34 33.59 1.63
N MET A 756 28.30 32.31 2.03
CA MET A 756 27.28 31.81 2.94
C MET A 756 27.42 32.45 4.33
N PRO A 757 26.35 33.03 4.91
CA PRO A 757 26.39 33.51 6.28
C PRO A 757 26.58 32.34 7.27
N PRO A 758 27.02 32.61 8.51
CA PRO A 758 27.26 31.57 9.52
C PRO A 758 26.05 30.65 9.75
N GLY A 759 24.84 31.21 9.86
CA GLY A 759 23.62 30.43 10.03
C GLY A 759 23.34 29.46 8.87
N LEU A 760 23.48 29.91 7.62
CA LEU A 760 23.29 29.04 6.44
C LEU A 760 24.41 28.00 6.31
N THR A 761 25.63 28.33 6.74
CA THR A 761 26.76 27.40 6.82
C THR A 761 26.42 26.23 7.74
N VAL A 762 25.90 26.52 8.94
CA VAL A 762 25.45 25.51 9.90
C VAL A 762 24.30 24.69 9.33
N GLN A 763 23.23 25.34 8.86
CA GLN A 763 22.03 24.64 8.37
C GLN A 763 22.36 23.69 7.21
N SER A 764 23.16 24.14 6.23
CA SER A 764 23.58 23.28 5.12
C SER A 764 24.51 22.15 5.57
N GLY A 765 25.44 22.41 6.50
CA GLY A 765 26.30 21.36 7.07
C GLY A 765 25.53 20.30 7.86
N ILE A 766 24.48 20.69 8.59
CA ILE A 766 23.61 19.75 9.32
C ILE A 766 22.74 18.93 8.36
N ASP A 767 22.25 19.54 7.28
CA ASP A 767 21.54 18.83 6.20
C ASP A 767 22.43 17.72 5.60
N ALA A 768 23.67 18.04 5.22
CA ALA A 768 24.64 17.04 4.76
C ALA A 768 24.93 15.96 5.82
N LEU A 769 24.97 16.33 7.11
CA LEU A 769 25.20 15.40 8.22
C LEU A 769 24.03 14.43 8.38
N ALA A 770 22.80 14.94 8.30
CA ALA A 770 21.59 14.14 8.41
C ALA A 770 21.50 13.14 7.25
N HIS A 771 21.76 13.57 6.01
CA HIS A 771 21.85 12.68 4.84
C HIS A 771 22.87 11.54 5.06
N ALA A 772 24.05 11.86 5.59
CA ALA A 772 25.08 10.86 5.86
C ALA A 772 24.68 9.91 7.00
N CYS A 773 24.20 10.42 8.14
CA CYS A 773 23.84 9.62 9.30
C CYS A 773 22.64 8.70 9.02
N GLU A 774 21.56 9.23 8.45
CA GLU A 774 20.36 8.46 8.15
C GLU A 774 20.62 7.51 6.98
N GLY A 775 21.31 7.97 5.94
CA GLY A 775 21.72 7.14 4.81
C GLY A 775 22.65 5.98 5.21
N TYR A 776 23.45 6.11 6.27
CA TYR A 776 24.27 5.00 6.76
C TYR A 776 23.43 3.82 7.28
N VAL A 777 22.31 4.10 7.95
CA VAL A 777 21.53 3.07 8.67
C VAL A 777 20.21 2.69 8.00
N SER A 778 19.73 3.46 7.02
CA SER A 778 18.43 3.26 6.39
C SER A 778 18.26 1.84 5.83
N LEU A 779 17.05 1.28 5.98
CA LEU A 779 16.71 -0.09 5.57
C LEU A 779 16.12 -0.20 4.15
N ALA A 780 16.05 0.89 3.39
CA ALA A 780 15.55 0.81 2.00
C ALA A 780 16.40 -0.16 1.17
N THR A 781 17.73 -0.09 1.35
CA THR A 781 18.70 -1.09 0.91
C THR A 781 19.55 -1.51 2.12
N GLU A 782 19.25 -2.66 2.74
CA GLU A 782 19.83 -3.08 4.02
C GLU A 782 21.36 -3.07 4.07
N TYR A 783 22.02 -3.58 3.03
CA TYR A 783 23.48 -3.62 2.93
C TYR A 783 23.95 -2.86 1.68
N HIS A 784 24.78 -1.82 1.80
CA HIS A 784 25.36 -1.17 0.62
C HIS A 784 26.72 -0.51 0.95
N PRO A 785 27.82 -1.28 0.95
CA PRO A 785 29.12 -0.82 1.49
C PRO A 785 29.67 0.42 0.76
N TYR A 786 29.34 0.60 -0.52
CA TYR A 786 29.71 1.81 -1.25
C TYR A 786 29.06 3.06 -0.64
N PHE A 787 27.75 3.04 -0.36
CA PHE A 787 27.05 4.21 0.20
C PHE A 787 27.44 4.45 1.65
N GLU A 788 27.57 3.38 2.42
CA GLU A 788 28.02 3.40 3.81
C GLU A 788 29.41 4.01 3.97
N SER A 789 30.35 3.66 3.07
CA SER A 789 31.69 4.26 3.07
C SER A 789 31.67 5.77 2.79
N LYS A 790 30.77 6.24 1.89
CA LYS A 790 30.61 7.67 1.59
C LYS A 790 29.98 8.41 2.75
N ALA A 791 28.96 7.83 3.38
CA ALA A 791 28.32 8.36 4.57
C ALA A 791 29.33 8.60 5.71
N LEU A 792 30.08 7.58 6.12
CA LEU A 792 31.05 7.71 7.22
C LEU A 792 32.15 8.73 6.92
N TYR A 793 32.63 8.78 5.68
CA TYR A 793 33.62 9.77 5.30
C TYR A 793 33.05 11.20 5.29
N ALA A 794 31.79 11.38 4.85
CA ALA A 794 31.10 12.67 4.94
C ALA A 794 30.96 13.13 6.40
N VAL A 795 30.53 12.26 7.32
CA VAL A 795 30.45 12.54 8.77
C VAL A 795 31.80 13.02 9.30
N ARG A 796 32.89 12.34 8.92
CA ARG A 796 34.26 12.72 9.32
C ARG A 796 34.65 14.11 8.81
N LEU A 797 34.35 14.43 7.55
CA LEU A 797 34.65 15.74 6.97
C LEU A 797 33.85 16.84 7.65
N ILE A 798 32.56 16.62 7.90
CA ILE A 798 31.67 17.57 8.57
C ILE A 798 32.13 17.83 10.01
N GLY A 799 32.40 16.79 10.79
CA GLY A 799 32.86 16.90 12.17
C GLY A 799 34.12 17.74 12.32
N ARG A 800 35.06 17.62 11.35
CA ARG A 800 36.30 18.40 11.31
C ARG A 800 36.12 19.83 10.83
N SER A 801 35.29 20.04 9.81
CA SER A 801 35.37 21.26 8.99
C SER A 801 34.16 22.18 9.13
N LEU A 802 33.01 21.72 9.60
CA LEU A 802 31.86 22.59 9.84
C LEU A 802 32.12 23.64 10.92
N PRO A 803 32.68 23.32 12.11
CA PRO A 803 32.98 24.33 13.13
C PRO A 803 33.99 25.38 12.63
N ARG A 804 34.95 24.97 11.78
CA ARG A 804 35.93 25.88 11.18
C ARG A 804 35.30 26.84 10.19
N ALA A 805 34.50 26.34 9.26
CA ALA A 805 33.79 27.17 8.29
C ALA A 805 32.72 28.07 8.93
N TYR A 806 32.16 27.64 10.06
CA TYR A 806 31.25 28.45 10.87
C TYR A 806 31.99 29.63 11.53
N ALA A 807 33.16 29.37 12.12
CA ALA A 807 33.99 30.39 12.75
C ALA A 807 34.64 31.36 11.74
N ASP A 808 35.11 30.84 10.59
CA ASP A 808 35.67 31.62 9.49
C ASP A 808 35.14 31.12 8.13
N GLY A 809 34.23 31.89 7.55
CA GLY A 809 33.66 31.59 6.24
C GLY A 809 34.66 31.61 5.08
N ASN A 810 35.86 32.19 5.28
CA ASN A 810 36.95 32.24 4.31
C ASN A 810 37.91 31.04 4.38
N ASP A 811 37.72 30.11 5.31
CA ASP A 811 38.50 28.88 5.37
C ASP A 811 38.16 27.97 4.18
N ILE A 812 38.83 28.19 3.05
CA ILE A 812 38.56 27.49 1.79
C ILE A 812 38.84 25.99 1.93
N ALA A 813 39.78 25.56 2.77
CA ALA A 813 40.01 24.15 3.02
C ALA A 813 38.81 23.51 3.73
N ALA A 814 38.24 24.19 4.73
CA ALA A 814 37.02 23.74 5.39
C ALA A 814 35.81 23.75 4.44
N ARG A 815 35.64 24.80 3.62
CA ARG A 815 34.60 24.85 2.58
C ARG A 815 34.74 23.72 1.55
N THR A 816 35.98 23.40 1.17
CA THR A 816 36.28 22.30 0.25
C THR A 816 35.83 20.96 0.85
N ASP A 817 36.19 20.68 2.10
CA ASP A 817 35.75 19.48 2.80
C ASP A 817 34.22 19.40 2.88
N LEU A 818 33.54 20.50 3.18
CA LEU A 818 32.07 20.53 3.27
C LEU A 818 31.40 20.28 1.92
N CYS A 819 31.93 20.81 0.82
CA CYS A 819 31.41 20.50 -0.51
C CYS A 819 31.55 19.00 -0.84
N MET A 820 32.70 18.41 -0.52
CA MET A 820 32.90 16.96 -0.69
C MET A 820 31.97 16.14 0.20
N ALA A 821 31.75 16.59 1.44
CA ALA A 821 30.84 15.93 2.37
C ALA A 821 29.39 16.00 1.90
N ALA A 822 28.93 17.15 1.40
CA ALA A 822 27.59 17.31 0.83
C ALA A 822 27.37 16.38 -0.37
N MET A 823 28.34 16.34 -1.29
CA MET A 823 28.31 15.41 -2.43
C MET A 823 28.19 13.95 -1.96
N PHE A 824 28.99 13.53 -0.97
CA PHE A 824 28.92 12.18 -0.42
C PHE A 824 27.63 11.90 0.36
N GLY A 825 27.09 12.89 1.08
CA GLY A 825 25.75 12.81 1.68
C GLY A 825 24.68 12.60 0.62
N GLY A 826 24.73 13.35 -0.49
CA GLY A 826 23.85 13.17 -1.64
C GLY A 826 23.99 11.81 -2.33
N VAL A 827 25.17 11.20 -2.32
CA VAL A 827 25.34 9.81 -2.79
C VAL A 827 24.76 8.80 -1.78
N ALA A 828 24.93 9.03 -0.49
CA ALA A 828 24.46 8.14 0.57
C ALA A 828 22.93 8.16 0.75
N ILE A 829 22.28 9.30 0.55
CA ILE A 829 20.82 9.48 0.70
C ILE A 829 20.01 8.52 -0.19
N VAL A 830 20.61 8.02 -1.27
CA VAL A 830 20.00 7.03 -2.17
C VAL A 830 19.68 5.71 -1.44
N LYS A 831 20.38 5.40 -0.34
CA LYS A 831 20.06 4.27 0.55
C LYS A 831 18.75 4.47 1.34
N GLY A 832 18.23 5.69 1.40
CA GLY A 832 17.01 6.07 2.09
C GLY A 832 17.28 7.00 3.28
N LEU A 833 16.19 7.47 3.89
CA LEU A 833 16.17 8.38 5.03
C LEU A 833 15.34 7.78 6.18
N CYS A 834 15.21 8.48 7.30
CA CYS A 834 14.68 7.96 8.55
C CYS A 834 13.78 9.00 9.27
N VAL A 835 13.40 8.74 10.52
CA VAL A 835 12.50 9.61 11.31
C VAL A 835 13.00 11.05 11.45
N GLY A 836 14.30 11.30 11.28
CA GLY A 836 14.87 12.65 11.36
C GLY A 836 14.37 13.56 10.24
N HIS A 837 14.40 13.08 8.99
CA HIS A 837 13.80 13.78 7.86
C HIS A 837 12.27 13.85 7.95
N ALA A 838 11.62 12.82 8.49
CA ALA A 838 10.18 12.86 8.73
C ALA A 838 9.78 14.05 9.62
N LEU A 839 10.48 14.25 10.75
CA LEU A 839 10.24 15.41 11.61
C LEU A 839 10.61 16.71 10.87
N GLY A 840 11.73 16.71 10.15
CA GLY A 840 12.19 17.85 9.36
C GLY A 840 11.15 18.35 8.36
N HIS A 841 10.46 17.44 7.66
CA HIS A 841 9.37 17.75 6.74
C HIS A 841 8.18 18.37 7.46
N VAL A 842 7.77 17.83 8.60
CA VAL A 842 6.63 18.34 9.38
C VAL A 842 6.90 19.73 9.92
N LEU A 843 8.08 19.97 10.51
CA LEU A 843 8.47 21.28 11.03
C LEU A 843 8.58 22.32 9.90
N GLY A 844 9.18 21.92 8.77
CA GLY A 844 9.28 22.79 7.59
C GLY A 844 7.92 23.13 6.98
N GLY A 845 7.02 22.14 6.86
CA GLY A 845 5.68 22.34 6.29
C GLY A 845 4.74 23.13 7.21
N THR A 846 4.78 22.86 8.51
CA THR A 846 3.82 23.44 9.48
C THR A 846 4.26 24.82 9.99
N TYR A 847 5.57 25.01 10.20
CA TYR A 847 6.12 26.22 10.82
C TYR A 847 7.01 27.03 9.88
N HIS A 848 7.10 26.65 8.60
CA HIS A 848 7.98 27.28 7.61
C HIS A 848 9.45 27.34 8.06
N MET A 849 9.85 26.39 8.91
CA MET A 849 11.21 26.30 9.43
C MET A 849 12.18 25.96 8.29
N PRO A 850 13.31 26.68 8.14
CA PRO A 850 14.34 26.32 7.17
C PRO A 850 14.77 24.86 7.32
N HIS A 851 14.89 24.13 6.21
CA HIS A 851 15.07 22.66 6.25
C HIS A 851 16.25 22.20 7.11
N GLY A 852 17.42 22.80 6.94
CA GLY A 852 18.60 22.46 7.74
C GLY A 852 18.46 22.79 9.24
N LEU A 853 17.64 23.78 9.59
CA LEU A 853 17.29 24.07 10.99
C LEU A 853 16.34 23.00 11.53
N ALA A 854 15.34 22.59 10.76
CA ALA A 854 14.43 21.52 11.15
C ALA A 854 15.17 20.18 11.38
N LEU A 855 16.20 19.90 10.58
CA LEU A 855 17.05 18.73 10.74
C LEU A 855 17.96 18.75 11.98
N VAL A 856 18.16 19.89 12.64
CA VAL A 856 18.81 19.92 13.96
C VAL A 856 18.03 19.05 14.95
N TYR A 857 16.72 19.29 15.02
CA TYR A 857 15.77 18.56 15.87
C TYR A 857 15.51 17.15 15.32
N GLY A 858 15.37 17.03 14.00
CA GLY A 858 15.22 15.76 13.30
C GLY A 858 16.33 14.77 13.63
N LEU A 859 17.58 15.18 13.48
CA LEU A 859 18.73 14.31 13.73
C LEU A 859 18.82 13.88 15.21
N MET A 860 18.49 14.78 16.16
CA MET A 860 18.44 14.42 17.58
C MET A 860 17.31 13.42 17.87
N LEU A 861 16.12 13.61 17.31
CA LEU A 861 15.02 12.64 17.40
C LEU A 861 15.45 11.28 16.85
N PHE A 862 16.06 11.27 15.66
CA PHE A 862 16.55 10.07 15.00
C PHE A 862 17.54 9.29 15.88
N VAL A 863 18.53 9.97 16.46
CA VAL A 863 19.51 9.33 17.35
C VAL A 863 18.82 8.73 18.58
N ARG A 864 17.92 9.48 19.23
CA ARG A 864 17.20 8.99 20.42
C ARG A 864 16.27 7.82 20.13
N ALA A 865 15.58 7.86 18.99
CA ALA A 865 14.64 6.82 18.57
C ALA A 865 15.34 5.51 18.18
N ASN A 866 16.50 5.61 17.53
CA ASN A 866 17.18 4.45 16.94
C ASN A 866 18.35 3.90 17.78
N ARG A 867 18.65 4.48 18.96
CA ARG A 867 19.82 4.10 19.79
C ARG A 867 19.94 2.60 20.09
N ASP A 868 18.82 1.91 20.25
CA ASP A 868 18.80 0.48 20.58
C ASP A 868 18.92 -0.40 19.34
N ALA A 869 18.39 0.06 18.20
CA ALA A 869 18.43 -0.65 16.92
C ALA A 869 19.77 -0.48 16.18
N CYS A 870 20.47 0.65 16.39
CA CYS A 870 21.65 1.04 15.60
C CYS A 870 22.93 1.18 16.45
N LYS A 871 23.11 0.35 17.50
CA LYS A 871 24.20 0.52 18.48
C LYS A 871 25.59 0.58 17.84
N GLU A 872 25.90 -0.37 16.96
CA GLU A 872 27.21 -0.45 16.30
C GLU A 872 27.38 0.70 15.30
N GLN A 873 26.38 0.93 14.46
CA GLN A 873 26.40 1.97 13.45
C GLN A 873 26.53 3.37 14.08
N PHE A 874 25.88 3.62 15.21
CA PHE A 874 25.98 4.89 15.92
C PHE A 874 27.34 5.09 16.59
N ALA A 875 27.99 4.02 17.05
CA ALA A 875 29.37 4.11 17.53
C ALA A 875 30.33 4.52 16.39
N ASP A 876 30.15 4.00 15.18
CA ASP A 876 30.94 4.41 14.01
C ASP A 876 30.75 5.90 13.68
N ILE A 877 29.51 6.36 13.63
CA ILE A 877 29.19 7.77 13.37
C ILE A 877 29.79 8.65 14.49
N ALA A 878 29.62 8.30 15.76
CA ALA A 878 30.12 9.07 16.89
C ALA A 878 31.65 9.24 16.84
N ARG A 879 32.36 8.15 16.52
CA ARG A 879 33.83 8.16 16.37
C ARG A 879 34.28 8.98 15.17
N MET A 880 33.49 9.05 14.10
CA MET A 880 33.80 9.90 12.95
C MET A 880 33.49 11.37 13.20
N LEU A 881 32.39 11.68 13.89
CA LEU A 881 31.92 13.05 14.12
C LEU A 881 32.74 13.77 15.20
N THR A 882 32.87 13.17 16.39
CA THR A 882 33.49 13.84 17.55
C THR A 882 34.53 13.01 18.30
N ARG A 883 34.84 11.78 17.85
CA ARG A 883 35.68 10.81 18.58
C ARG A 883 35.02 10.25 19.86
N SER A 884 33.72 10.45 20.03
CA SER A 884 32.92 9.84 21.08
C SER A 884 32.57 8.38 20.74
N ASP A 885 32.21 7.58 21.74
CA ASP A 885 31.60 6.25 21.55
C ASP A 885 30.06 6.29 21.61
N ASN A 886 29.47 7.44 21.96
CA ASN A 886 28.03 7.65 22.01
C ASN A 886 27.62 8.81 21.10
N LEU A 887 26.73 8.52 20.14
CA LEU A 887 26.30 9.48 19.13
C LEU A 887 25.44 10.61 19.71
N GLU A 888 24.59 10.36 20.71
CA GLU A 888 23.77 11.42 21.32
C GLU A 888 24.65 12.45 22.02
N THR A 889 25.60 11.99 22.84
CA THR A 889 26.59 12.85 23.50
C THR A 889 27.46 13.57 22.47
N GLY A 890 27.96 12.85 21.46
CA GLY A 890 28.79 13.42 20.41
C GLY A 890 28.06 14.49 19.59
N LEU A 891 26.79 14.26 19.27
CA LEU A 891 25.97 15.23 18.55
C LEU A 891 25.68 16.47 19.40
N ALA A 892 25.37 16.32 20.68
CA ALA A 892 25.17 17.44 21.60
C ALA A 892 26.44 18.31 21.74
N GLU A 893 27.61 17.69 21.88
CA GLU A 893 28.91 18.39 21.88
C GLU A 893 29.18 19.11 20.56
N PHE A 894 28.84 18.48 19.44
CA PHE A 894 28.98 19.06 18.12
C PHE A 894 28.08 20.28 17.94
N TYR A 895 26.82 20.18 18.36
CA TYR A 895 25.86 21.30 18.35
C TYR A 895 26.32 22.47 19.22
N LYS A 896 26.89 22.19 20.40
CA LYS A 896 27.47 23.22 21.26
C LYS A 896 28.60 24.00 20.57
N LYS A 897 29.43 23.35 19.76
CA LYS A 897 30.51 24.03 18.98
C LYS A 897 29.96 24.95 17.88
N LEU A 898 28.71 24.76 17.48
CA LEU A 898 28.02 25.53 16.44
C LEU A 898 27.01 26.53 17.02
N ASP A 899 27.01 26.72 18.34
CA ASP A 899 26.06 27.58 19.07
C ASP A 899 24.58 27.20 18.85
N ILE A 900 24.32 25.90 18.67
CA ILE A 900 22.97 25.37 18.49
C ILE A 900 22.39 24.96 19.84
N VAL A 901 21.16 25.42 20.11
CA VAL A 901 20.38 24.97 21.28
C VAL A 901 19.17 24.16 20.80
N VAL A 902 19.08 22.90 21.22
CA VAL A 902 17.95 22.02 20.91
C VAL A 902 16.82 22.27 21.91
N SER A 903 15.98 23.26 21.61
CA SER A 903 14.75 23.57 22.37
C SER A 903 13.64 23.94 21.39
N LEU A 904 12.59 23.13 21.31
CA LEU A 904 11.43 23.41 20.43
C LEU A 904 10.68 24.67 20.88
N LYS A 905 10.69 24.97 22.19
CA LYS A 905 10.09 26.18 22.75
C LYS A 905 10.74 27.46 22.22
N LYS A 906 12.07 27.46 22.01
CA LYS A 906 12.80 28.61 21.45
C LYS A 906 12.40 28.93 20.00
N GLU A 907 11.94 27.93 19.26
CA GLU A 907 11.46 28.08 17.89
C GLU A 907 9.99 28.52 17.80
N GLY A 908 9.36 28.83 18.94
CA GLY A 908 7.97 29.27 19.00
C GLY A 908 6.94 28.16 18.81
N ILE A 909 7.34 26.89 18.93
CA ILE A 909 6.43 25.74 18.81
C ILE A 909 5.65 25.59 20.12
N PRO A 910 4.31 25.67 20.12
CA PRO A 910 3.50 25.46 21.32
C PRO A 910 3.57 24.00 21.81
N ARG A 911 3.52 23.78 23.14
CA ARG A 911 3.64 22.44 23.72
C ARG A 911 2.49 21.51 23.31
N GLU A 912 1.30 22.08 23.19
CA GLU A 912 0.08 21.39 22.78
C GLU A 912 0.16 20.86 21.34
N GLU A 913 0.97 21.48 20.48
CA GLU A 913 1.15 21.06 19.09
C GLU A 913 2.07 19.84 18.96
N LEU A 914 2.83 19.46 19.99
CA LEU A 914 3.72 18.30 19.94
C LEU A 914 2.98 17.00 19.60
N LYS A 915 1.72 16.86 20.07
CA LYS A 915 0.89 15.70 19.74
C LYS A 915 0.58 15.64 18.24
N ARG A 916 0.26 16.78 17.63
CA ARG A 916 0.01 16.88 16.19
C ARG A 916 1.29 16.66 15.39
N ILE A 917 2.42 17.22 15.82
CA ILE A 917 3.72 17.03 15.18
C ILE A 917 4.12 15.54 15.23
N ALA A 918 3.97 14.87 16.37
CA ALA A 918 4.24 13.44 16.51
C ALA A 918 3.36 12.60 15.58
N PHE A 919 2.06 12.94 15.50
CA PHE A 919 1.12 12.32 14.58
C PHE A 919 1.59 12.48 13.14
N LEU A 920 1.78 13.71 12.64
CA LEU A 920 2.20 13.97 11.27
C LEU A 920 3.54 13.31 10.93
N THR A 921 4.50 13.34 11.87
CA THR A 921 5.81 12.70 11.70
C THR A 921 5.68 11.20 11.51
N SER A 922 4.82 10.55 12.31
CA SER A 922 4.57 9.10 12.20
C SER A 922 3.87 8.71 10.89
N ARG A 923 3.30 9.67 10.16
CA ARG A 923 2.64 9.47 8.86
C ARG A 923 3.51 9.84 7.66
N ASP A 924 4.74 10.31 7.84
CA ASP A 924 5.69 10.40 6.71
C ASP A 924 6.06 8.99 6.25
N ALA A 925 5.30 8.50 5.27
CA ALA A 925 5.27 7.10 4.88
C ALA A 925 6.64 6.57 4.46
N VAL A 926 7.37 7.34 3.65
CA VAL A 926 8.62 6.94 3.02
C VAL A 926 9.71 6.83 4.07
N ASN A 927 9.95 7.91 4.81
CA ASN A 927 11.04 8.01 5.77
C ASN A 927 10.84 7.06 6.96
N MET A 928 9.60 6.95 7.43
CA MET A 928 9.29 6.07 8.55
C MET A 928 9.28 4.59 8.15
N ALA A 929 9.11 4.25 6.87
CA ALA A 929 9.16 2.85 6.42
C ALA A 929 10.59 2.32 6.26
N THR A 930 11.56 3.21 6.13
CA THR A 930 12.99 2.89 5.99
C THR A 930 13.80 3.12 7.26
N ASP A 931 13.16 3.65 8.31
CA ASP A 931 13.76 3.84 9.64
C ASP A 931 13.97 2.48 10.37
N PRO A 932 15.17 2.23 10.94
CA PRO A 932 15.48 0.96 11.60
C PRO A 932 14.58 0.61 12.80
N ALA A 933 14.17 1.59 13.60
CA ALA A 933 13.31 1.37 14.76
C ALA A 933 11.82 1.51 14.42
N SER A 934 11.48 2.30 13.38
CA SER A 934 10.12 2.71 13.01
C SER A 934 9.28 3.10 14.24
N PRO A 935 9.68 4.14 15.00
CA PRO A 935 9.10 4.46 16.30
C PRO A 935 7.59 4.75 16.19
N SER A 936 6.85 4.38 17.23
CA SER A 936 5.42 4.69 17.32
C SER A 936 5.18 6.19 17.53
N GLU A 937 3.99 6.68 17.18
CA GLU A 937 3.55 8.06 17.46
C GLU A 937 3.75 8.44 18.94
N LYS A 938 3.37 7.54 19.85
CA LYS A 938 3.58 7.73 21.30
C LYS A 938 5.07 7.92 21.62
N LYS A 939 5.94 7.08 21.04
CA LYS A 939 7.38 7.18 21.28
C LYS A 939 7.95 8.48 20.71
N ILE A 940 7.48 8.91 19.55
CA ILE A 940 7.88 10.20 18.96
C ILE A 940 7.46 11.35 19.89
N LEU A 941 6.22 11.35 20.37
CA LEU A 941 5.72 12.36 21.30
C LEU A 941 6.58 12.44 22.58
N GLU A 942 6.84 11.30 23.23
CA GLU A 942 7.72 11.24 24.41
C GLU A 942 9.10 11.85 24.15
N LEU A 943 9.67 11.63 22.96
CA LEU A 943 10.97 12.16 22.59
C LEU A 943 10.93 13.66 22.25
N LEU A 944 9.84 14.14 21.63
CA LEU A 944 9.62 15.57 21.39
C LEU A 944 9.46 16.33 22.71
N GLU A 945 8.76 15.77 23.68
CA GLU A 945 8.62 16.35 25.03
C GLU A 945 9.98 16.52 25.73
N GLN A 946 10.91 15.57 25.52
CA GLN A 946 12.28 15.64 26.03
C GLN A 946 13.17 16.66 25.31
N MET A 947 12.73 17.22 24.18
CA MET A 947 13.44 18.27 23.42
C MET A 947 12.71 19.62 23.50
N TYR A 948 11.67 19.72 24.33
CA TYR A 948 10.82 20.90 24.35
C TYR A 948 11.49 22.11 25.00
N ASP A 949 12.10 21.92 26.17
CA ASP A 949 12.61 23.00 27.02
C ASP A 949 13.99 23.53 26.60
#